data_AF-A0A1S9RTJ3-F1
#
_entry.id   AF-A0A1S9RTJ3-F1
#
_cell.length_a   1.000
_cell.length_b   1.000
_cell.length_c   1.000
_cell.angle_alpha   90.00
_cell.angle_beta   90.00
_cell.angle_gamma   90.00
#
_symmetry.space_group_name_H-M   'P 1'
#
loop_
_entity.id
_entity.type
_entity.pdbx_description
1 polymer ?
#
loop_
_entity_poly.entity_id
_entity_poly.type
_entity_poly.pdbx_seq_one_letter_code
_entity_poly.pdbx_strand_id
1 'polypeptide(L)'
;MTIPLPPPPRDRNGFTTAIICALEVESDAVERLFDHFWDKNGDRYGKAQSDNNSYRTGVIGNHNVVLAYMTGMGKAEAAKVATSCRWSFPGIRLALVVGVCGGVPGDSERAMFLGDIIISDDIVPYDFGKRHPGTFQCRDTKSRSSGDNEVQAFLRKLRSPQGRENLLDRTYHHLVDLRARTGDYLLPPRRSDQLFEPKYHHKHHESSNCIKCGDNKPCEEAQKATCKELECDRKRMVVRSRSSQEKFSVHFGRIASGDTVMKSGKDRDRIAKNEEVIAFEMEGAGIDGIMPFLVIKGVCDYADSHKNKLWQRYSAGAAASCMKSLLEQWAVVGQSGEESEQRGSFSEESRRPNSETVSEACTVATRSDEGYHSQYNPETGDEELLRVMQDIDYSFKCVLKSFREHRRYLPRDADLKKILKRQRFLTSDHAKSLTSDHSTSVDERLGSSKPFCLEIAHEINKKLEGIEELTIRLPAATKAKQQPKDAVTILKYAVEDLRDLVQTLTSVLVQPRSSQNWECPRIAKTPGRRQKFEDYRVIQQAAYSLYEAMRTACIAHTVHNVQISLQPALDGTTTRVRFNFALIKHPKSPGNTVWIDVDSTIKSPGSYSEMSSVSCLDAKFSLKRHRVIEQGTGSSAIRKRVQFKDPPAPMQPLCSKLDVVGIPNLHIQRNFCKVVERFLDHQEKNSCIGLLGDNETCNHLAYLASRTNMIQTATSLSEMISQPRSDITKEMSQFERVRLAKHLATAVLYFHSTPWLNKAWRSEDVHLFNPHGTTIDQSQHVIPYMTSSVSTESQQASPAYHRFIRNPVLFGLGVMFLELAFQAPLASLTQSIDLREGGDSDFVEYFTAHRVVEMSHSKISKSFKEVTKRCLYCDFGHDSDFTSPALQQAFYNKVIAVLDGLEDVYRDLQDD
;
A
#
# COMPACT_ATOMS: atom_id res chain seq x y z
N MET A 1 39.17 30.92 -5.92
CA MET A 1 38.20 31.75 -6.65
C MET A 1 36.82 31.14 -6.43
N THR A 2 35.84 31.91 -5.99
CA THR A 2 34.44 31.47 -5.96
C THR A 2 33.90 31.40 -7.38
N ILE A 3 33.33 30.26 -7.78
CA ILE A 3 32.61 30.18 -9.05
C ILE A 3 31.33 31.04 -8.91
N PRO A 4 30.97 31.90 -9.87
CA PRO A 4 29.73 32.66 -9.79
C PRO A 4 28.54 31.71 -9.72
N LEU A 5 27.62 31.98 -8.80
CA LEU A 5 26.39 31.18 -8.65
C LEU A 5 25.57 31.26 -9.95
N PRO A 6 24.93 30.15 -10.38
CA PRO A 6 23.97 30.19 -11.48
C PRO A 6 22.80 31.11 -11.14
N PRO A 7 22.19 31.78 -12.13
CA PRO A 7 21.03 32.62 -11.88
C PRO A 7 19.85 31.80 -11.31
N PRO A 8 19.00 32.41 -10.48
CA PRO A 8 17.80 31.76 -9.97
C PRO A 8 16.89 31.33 -11.14
N PRO A 9 16.40 30.08 -11.16
CA PRO A 9 15.43 29.63 -12.15
C PRO A 9 14.25 30.59 -12.32
N ARG A 10 13.79 30.76 -13.58
CA ARG A 10 12.52 31.48 -13.86
C ARG A 10 11.32 30.70 -13.33
N ASP A 11 11.39 29.36 -13.37
CA ASP A 11 10.33 28.42 -12.99
C ASP A 11 10.90 27.06 -12.54
N ARG A 12 10.04 26.05 -12.36
CA ARG A 12 10.41 24.67 -12.00
C ARG A 12 11.14 23.89 -13.11
N ASN A 13 11.20 24.41 -14.35
CA ASN A 13 11.91 23.78 -15.47
C ASN A 13 13.42 24.07 -15.42
N GLY A 14 13.86 25.10 -14.69
CA GLY A 14 15.28 25.44 -14.53
C GLY A 14 16.07 24.55 -13.55
N PHE A 15 15.42 23.58 -12.90
CA PHE A 15 16.07 22.59 -12.03
C PHE A 15 16.45 21.35 -12.82
N THR A 16 17.75 21.07 -12.94
CA THR A 16 18.29 19.99 -13.79
C THR A 16 18.73 18.75 -13.02
N THR A 17 18.79 18.83 -11.69
CA THR A 17 19.23 17.74 -10.82
C THR A 17 18.29 17.56 -9.64
N ALA A 18 17.87 16.31 -9.39
CA ALA A 18 17.25 15.91 -8.15
C ALA A 18 18.25 15.21 -7.23
N ILE A 19 18.10 15.38 -5.92
CA ILE A 19 18.80 14.63 -4.89
C ILE A 19 17.74 13.98 -4.01
N ILE A 20 17.86 12.69 -3.72
CA ILE A 20 16.86 11.90 -3.00
C ILE A 20 17.55 11.20 -1.83
N CYS A 21 17.05 11.43 -0.61
CA CYS A 21 17.59 10.89 0.63
C CYS A 21 16.49 10.14 1.42
N ALA A 22 16.85 8.98 1.98
CA ALA A 22 15.92 8.07 2.65
C ALA A 22 15.78 8.35 4.15
N LEU A 23 16.81 8.95 4.76
CA LEU A 23 16.90 9.22 6.19
C LEU A 23 17.30 10.68 6.47
N GLU A 24 16.82 11.22 7.59
CA GLU A 24 17.14 12.57 8.08
C GLU A 24 18.65 12.87 8.11
N VAL A 25 19.46 11.91 8.61
CA VAL A 25 20.93 12.01 8.68
C VAL A 25 21.62 12.10 7.30
N GLU A 26 20.92 11.72 6.22
CA GLU A 26 21.40 11.80 4.84
C GLU A 26 21.03 13.15 4.23
N SER A 27 19.77 13.60 4.42
CA SER A 27 19.34 14.94 4.00
C SER A 27 20.11 16.05 4.74
N ASP A 28 20.36 15.89 6.04
CA ASP A 28 21.19 16.79 6.86
C ASP A 28 22.59 16.99 6.25
N ALA A 29 23.19 15.92 5.74
CA ALA A 29 24.52 15.93 5.16
C ALA A 29 24.54 16.64 3.81
N VAL A 30 23.49 16.45 3.01
CA VAL A 30 23.30 17.12 1.71
C VAL A 30 22.99 18.61 1.91
N GLU A 31 22.07 18.97 2.82
CA GLU A 31 21.70 20.37 3.11
C GLU A 31 22.91 21.22 3.51
N ARG A 32 23.77 20.71 4.40
CA ARG A 32 24.97 21.41 4.86
C ARG A 32 26.04 21.63 3.76
N LEU A 33 25.82 21.10 2.55
CA LEU A 33 26.69 21.26 1.38
C LEU A 33 26.09 22.13 0.25
N PHE A 34 24.84 22.62 0.39
CA PHE A 34 24.29 23.66 -0.49
C PHE A 34 25.13 24.95 -0.43
N ASP A 35 25.39 25.53 -1.60
CA ASP A 35 26.08 26.82 -1.73
C ASP A 35 25.09 28.00 -1.63
N HIS A 36 23.85 27.78 -2.08
CA HIS A 36 22.75 28.72 -1.93
C HIS A 36 21.42 27.96 -1.81
N PHE A 37 20.44 28.53 -1.11
CA PHE A 37 19.06 27.99 -1.06
C PHE A 37 18.12 29.06 -1.60
N TRP A 38 17.26 28.71 -2.56
CA TRP A 38 16.33 29.64 -3.19
C TRP A 38 15.03 29.85 -2.39
N ASP A 39 14.75 28.99 -1.41
CA ASP A 39 13.52 28.95 -0.61
C ASP A 39 13.65 29.56 0.80
N LYS A 40 14.80 30.19 1.13
CA LYS A 40 15.04 30.83 2.45
C LYS A 40 13.97 31.85 2.86
N ASN A 41 13.37 32.51 1.87
CA ASN A 41 12.36 33.55 2.06
C ASN A 41 10.93 33.04 1.77
N GLY A 42 10.74 31.71 1.79
CA GLY A 42 9.52 31.02 1.36
C GLY A 42 9.71 30.29 0.03
N ASP A 43 8.93 29.23 -0.19
CA ASP A 43 8.97 28.45 -1.42
C ASP A 43 8.38 29.25 -2.60
N ARG A 44 9.26 29.76 -3.46
CA ARG A 44 8.90 30.49 -4.68
C ARG A 44 8.40 29.58 -5.82
N TYR A 45 8.79 28.32 -5.83
CA TYR A 45 8.61 27.43 -6.99
C TYR A 45 7.40 26.50 -6.81
N GLY A 46 7.12 26.11 -5.57
CA GLY A 46 6.06 25.18 -5.24
C GLY A 46 6.32 23.78 -5.79
N LYS A 47 5.23 23.04 -5.94
CA LYS A 47 5.20 21.68 -6.50
C LYS A 47 3.91 21.48 -7.31
N ALA A 48 3.84 20.40 -8.09
CA ALA A 48 2.67 20.05 -8.88
C ALA A 48 1.45 19.74 -7.99
N GLN A 49 0.25 19.95 -8.53
CA GLN A 49 -0.99 19.59 -7.85
C GLN A 49 -1.06 18.05 -7.67
N SER A 50 -1.39 17.60 -6.45
CA SER A 50 -1.24 16.21 -5.98
C SER A 50 0.19 15.69 -5.76
N ASP A 51 1.24 16.52 -5.83
CA ASP A 51 2.55 16.12 -5.32
C ASP A 51 2.57 16.22 -3.79
N ASN A 52 2.79 15.09 -3.12
CA ASN A 52 2.82 14.98 -1.66
C ASN A 52 4.23 15.12 -1.06
N ASN A 53 5.29 15.14 -1.86
CA ASN A 53 6.67 15.26 -1.40
C ASN A 53 6.95 16.60 -0.70
N SER A 54 7.96 16.61 0.17
CA SER A 54 8.61 17.84 0.64
C SER A 54 9.91 18.08 -0.14
N TYR A 55 10.26 19.34 -0.37
CA TYR A 55 11.44 19.74 -1.13
C TYR A 55 12.25 20.84 -0.44
N ARG A 56 13.52 20.93 -0.86
CA ARG A 56 14.47 22.01 -0.60
C ARG A 56 15.08 22.42 -1.93
N THR A 57 15.00 23.69 -2.31
CA THR A 57 15.48 24.19 -3.61
C THR A 57 16.69 25.09 -3.46
N GLY A 58 17.67 24.96 -4.36
CA GLY A 58 18.92 25.72 -4.23
C GLY A 58 19.98 25.39 -5.28
N VAL A 59 21.23 25.60 -4.88
CA VAL A 59 22.43 25.45 -5.71
C VAL A 59 23.44 24.54 -5.03
N ILE A 60 24.01 23.61 -5.80
CA ILE A 60 25.26 22.91 -5.46
C ILE A 60 26.23 23.03 -6.64
N GLY A 61 27.38 23.64 -6.40
CA GLY A 61 28.32 24.03 -7.46
C GLY A 61 27.64 24.93 -8.50
N ASN A 62 27.54 24.43 -9.74
CA ASN A 62 26.96 25.17 -10.86
C ASN A 62 25.53 24.70 -11.23
N HIS A 63 24.93 23.84 -10.41
CA HIS A 63 23.64 23.20 -10.71
C HIS A 63 22.53 23.74 -9.83
N ASN A 64 21.39 24.06 -10.45
CA ASN A 64 20.14 24.28 -9.74
C ASN A 64 19.55 22.91 -9.35
N VAL A 65 19.57 22.62 -8.06
CA VAL A 65 19.20 21.32 -7.48
C VAL A 65 17.90 21.39 -6.69
N VAL A 66 17.17 20.29 -6.68
CA VAL A 66 16.08 20.03 -5.73
C VAL A 66 16.43 18.81 -4.88
N LEU A 67 16.49 18.97 -3.56
CA LEU A 67 16.55 17.87 -2.61
C LEU A 67 15.12 17.48 -2.23
N ALA A 68 14.80 16.19 -2.33
CA ALA A 68 13.53 15.60 -1.95
C ALA A 68 13.70 14.69 -0.73
N TYR A 69 12.87 14.90 0.29
CA TYR A 69 12.87 14.10 1.51
C TYR A 69 11.91 12.92 1.36
N MET A 70 12.37 11.70 1.61
CA MET A 70 11.52 10.50 1.61
C MET A 70 10.78 10.33 2.95
N THR A 71 9.57 9.78 2.88
CA THR A 71 8.73 9.43 4.05
C THR A 71 9.15 8.14 4.75
N GLY A 72 10.06 7.36 4.14
CA GLY A 72 10.63 6.13 4.67
C GLY A 72 11.57 5.48 3.66
N MET A 73 12.35 4.49 4.10
CA MET A 73 13.24 3.69 3.24
C MET A 73 12.47 2.74 2.31
N GLY A 74 13.14 2.24 1.27
CA GLY A 74 12.62 1.17 0.41
C GLY A 74 12.18 1.61 -0.99
N LYS A 75 12.10 0.64 -1.90
CA LYS A 75 11.90 0.87 -3.34
C LYS A 75 10.56 1.57 -3.63
N ALA A 76 9.51 1.23 -2.89
CA ALA A 76 8.17 1.79 -3.08
C ALA A 76 8.07 3.28 -2.70
N GLU A 77 8.79 3.74 -1.68
CA GLU A 77 8.83 5.16 -1.31
C GLU A 77 9.73 5.94 -2.28
N ALA A 78 10.89 5.37 -2.65
CA ALA A 78 11.78 5.93 -3.66
C ALA A 78 11.07 6.17 -5.01
N ALA A 79 10.27 5.19 -5.46
CA ALA A 79 9.47 5.29 -6.69
C ALA A 79 8.44 6.42 -6.65
N LYS A 80 7.69 6.55 -5.54
CA LYS A 80 6.71 7.64 -5.34
C LYS A 80 7.38 9.00 -5.38
N VAL A 81 8.47 9.15 -4.62
CA VAL A 81 9.20 10.42 -4.53
C VAL A 81 9.79 10.80 -5.88
N ALA A 82 10.46 9.88 -6.57
CA ALA A 82 10.99 10.12 -7.91
C ALA A 82 9.90 10.47 -8.94
N THR A 83 8.77 9.77 -8.95
CA THR A 83 7.66 10.03 -9.91
C THR A 83 7.07 11.42 -9.70
N SER A 84 6.74 11.78 -8.46
CA SER A 84 6.17 13.10 -8.15
C SER A 84 7.18 14.23 -8.37
N CYS A 85 8.46 14.00 -8.04
CA CYS A 85 9.56 14.92 -8.35
C CYS A 85 9.72 15.14 -9.86
N ARG A 86 9.54 14.10 -10.68
CA ARG A 86 9.58 14.21 -12.15
C ARG A 86 8.48 15.10 -12.72
N TRP A 87 7.27 15.06 -12.15
CA TRP A 87 6.16 15.94 -12.53
C TRP A 87 6.28 17.36 -11.96
N SER A 88 6.87 17.51 -10.78
CA SER A 88 7.13 18.84 -10.20
C SER A 88 8.28 19.56 -10.88
N PHE A 89 9.35 18.87 -11.26
CA PHE A 89 10.55 19.47 -11.86
C PHE A 89 10.89 18.72 -13.17
N PRO A 90 10.13 18.94 -14.26
CA PRO A 90 10.33 18.22 -15.52
C PRO A 90 11.66 18.55 -16.21
N GLY A 91 12.35 19.61 -15.78
CA GLY A 91 13.72 19.95 -16.19
C GLY A 91 14.80 18.95 -15.71
N ILE A 92 14.50 18.05 -14.77
CA ILE A 92 15.49 17.10 -14.24
C ILE A 92 16.06 16.23 -15.37
N ARG A 93 17.38 16.10 -15.37
CA ARG A 93 18.16 15.19 -16.23
C ARG A 93 18.90 14.11 -15.45
N LEU A 94 19.19 14.35 -14.17
CA LEU A 94 19.91 13.41 -13.30
C LEU A 94 19.30 13.41 -11.89
N ALA A 95 18.95 12.23 -11.37
CA ALA A 95 18.68 12.02 -9.95
C ALA A 95 19.88 11.40 -9.24
N LEU A 96 20.22 11.90 -8.06
CA LEU A 96 21.26 11.36 -7.19
C LEU A 96 20.61 10.77 -5.93
N VAL A 97 20.68 9.46 -5.75
CA VAL A 97 20.20 8.77 -4.54
C VAL A 97 21.35 8.75 -3.54
N VAL A 98 21.30 9.63 -2.55
CA VAL A 98 22.43 9.92 -1.65
C VAL A 98 22.12 9.43 -0.24
N GLY A 99 23.01 8.62 0.34
CA GLY A 99 22.78 8.07 1.67
C GLY A 99 23.82 7.09 2.18
N VAL A 100 23.40 6.09 2.95
CA VAL A 100 24.25 5.02 3.51
C VAL A 100 23.86 3.62 3.04
N CYS A 101 24.82 2.69 3.08
CA CYS A 101 24.65 1.29 2.68
C CYS A 101 25.43 0.31 3.56
N GLY A 102 25.08 -0.98 3.43
CA GLY A 102 25.87 -2.09 3.96
C GLY A 102 26.86 -2.60 2.91
N GLY A 103 28.16 -2.53 3.17
CA GLY A 103 29.22 -2.89 2.22
C GLY A 103 29.60 -4.37 2.23
N VAL A 104 29.97 -4.92 1.08
CA VAL A 104 30.65 -6.22 0.98
C VAL A 104 32.13 -6.03 1.30
N PRO A 105 32.72 -6.77 2.27
CA PRO A 105 34.09 -6.50 2.75
C PRO A 105 35.23 -6.50 1.72
N GLY A 106 35.09 -7.25 0.62
CA GLY A 106 36.08 -7.38 -0.44
C GLY A 106 37.33 -8.21 -0.06
N ASP A 107 37.95 -8.79 -1.09
CA ASP A 107 39.26 -9.45 -1.00
C ASP A 107 40.39 -8.40 -0.97
N SER A 108 41.63 -8.80 -0.65
CA SER A 108 42.76 -7.89 -0.34
C SER A 108 43.01 -6.75 -1.34
N GLU A 109 42.82 -6.96 -2.64
CA GLU A 109 43.01 -5.94 -3.69
C GLU A 109 41.84 -4.95 -3.83
N ARG A 110 40.66 -5.31 -3.32
CA ARG A 110 39.42 -4.51 -3.35
C ARG A 110 38.80 -4.40 -1.96
N ALA A 111 39.64 -4.39 -0.93
CA ALA A 111 39.21 -4.39 0.45
C ALA A 111 38.45 -3.09 0.75
N MET A 112 37.17 -3.22 1.07
CA MET A 112 36.30 -2.09 1.39
C MET A 112 36.14 -1.97 2.89
N PHE A 113 36.23 -0.75 3.40
CA PHE A 113 36.28 -0.40 4.81
C PHE A 113 35.11 0.51 5.21
N LEU A 114 34.79 0.61 6.49
CA LEU A 114 33.71 1.50 6.93
C LEU A 114 34.07 2.96 6.68
N GLY A 115 33.10 3.77 6.26
CA GLY A 115 33.31 5.14 5.80
C GLY A 115 33.96 5.26 4.41
N ASP A 116 34.13 4.17 3.66
CA ASP A 116 34.30 4.25 2.20
C ASP A 116 33.00 4.66 1.51
N ILE A 117 33.10 5.04 0.24
CA ILE A 117 32.00 5.58 -0.57
C ILE A 117 31.84 4.70 -1.81
N ILE A 118 30.60 4.50 -2.26
CA ILE A 118 30.27 3.69 -3.43
C ILE A 118 29.43 4.52 -4.40
N ILE A 119 29.78 4.44 -5.68
CA ILE A 119 28.99 4.96 -6.79
C ILE A 119 28.50 3.77 -7.61
N SER A 120 27.20 3.71 -7.91
CA SER A 120 26.61 2.64 -8.72
C SER A 120 27.10 2.68 -10.16
N ASP A 121 27.69 1.58 -10.60
CA ASP A 121 27.81 1.26 -12.03
C ASP A 121 26.51 0.63 -12.56
N ASP A 122 25.79 -0.08 -11.69
CA ASP A 122 24.60 -0.88 -11.99
C ASP A 122 23.79 -1.14 -10.71
N ILE A 123 22.51 -1.47 -10.85
CA ILE A 123 21.58 -1.76 -9.74
C ILE A 123 20.92 -3.13 -9.96
N VAL A 124 21.15 -4.06 -9.02
CA VAL A 124 20.55 -5.40 -9.05
C VAL A 124 19.38 -5.47 -8.07
N PRO A 125 18.13 -5.69 -8.52
CA PRO A 125 16.97 -5.86 -7.65
C PRO A 125 16.98 -7.27 -7.02
N TYR A 126 17.88 -7.49 -6.05
CA TYR A 126 18.25 -8.83 -5.56
C TYR A 126 17.14 -9.58 -4.81
N ASP A 127 16.04 -8.90 -4.47
CA ASP A 127 14.82 -9.48 -3.89
C ASP A 127 13.71 -9.76 -4.92
N PHE A 128 13.92 -9.42 -6.20
CA PHE A 128 12.98 -9.63 -7.30
C PHE A 128 13.27 -10.94 -8.06
N GLY A 129 12.44 -11.96 -7.86
CA GLY A 129 12.76 -13.31 -8.36
C GLY A 129 11.79 -14.40 -7.90
N LYS A 130 12.19 -15.66 -8.10
CA LYS A 130 11.39 -16.84 -7.78
C LYS A 130 11.88 -17.50 -6.49
N ARG A 131 10.98 -17.68 -5.52
CA ARG A 131 11.23 -18.45 -4.31
C ARG A 131 10.91 -19.93 -4.55
N HIS A 132 11.88 -20.79 -4.29
CA HIS A 132 11.74 -22.25 -4.31
C HIS A 132 11.93 -22.79 -2.89
N PRO A 133 11.63 -24.07 -2.60
CA PRO A 133 11.91 -24.66 -1.29
C PRO A 133 13.40 -24.54 -0.94
N GLY A 134 13.72 -23.79 0.12
CA GLY A 134 15.09 -23.59 0.61
C GLY A 134 15.98 -22.64 -0.22
N THR A 135 15.55 -22.18 -1.40
CA THR A 135 16.36 -21.33 -2.29
C THR A 135 15.59 -20.16 -2.88
N PHE A 136 16.30 -19.14 -3.32
CA PHE A 136 15.76 -18.02 -4.08
C PHE A 136 16.61 -17.83 -5.33
N GLN A 137 15.93 -17.77 -6.48
CA GLN A 137 16.54 -17.42 -7.75
C GLN A 137 16.18 -15.97 -8.03
N CYS A 138 17.17 -15.06 -7.95
CA CYS A 138 17.04 -13.73 -8.51
C CYS A 138 16.59 -13.87 -9.98
N ARG A 139 15.67 -13.02 -10.45
CA ARG A 139 15.33 -13.02 -11.88
C ARG A 139 16.58 -12.61 -12.66
N ASP A 140 16.87 -13.24 -13.81
CA ASP A 140 18.01 -12.90 -14.68
C ASP A 140 17.81 -11.50 -15.30
N THR A 141 17.94 -10.45 -14.48
CA THR A 141 17.92 -9.05 -14.85
C THR A 141 19.30 -8.69 -15.39
N LYS A 142 19.64 -9.25 -16.55
CA LYS A 142 20.73 -8.73 -17.39
C LYS A 142 20.45 -7.26 -17.59
N SER A 143 21.29 -6.43 -16.96
CA SER A 143 20.87 -5.08 -16.61
C SER A 143 20.47 -4.28 -17.84
N ARG A 144 19.37 -3.53 -17.69
CA ARG A 144 19.06 -2.39 -18.55
C ARG A 144 19.99 -1.24 -18.13
N SER A 145 21.30 -1.45 -18.34
CA SER A 145 22.40 -0.63 -17.83
C SER A 145 22.05 0.85 -17.95
N SER A 146 21.85 1.52 -16.79
CA SER A 146 21.10 2.78 -16.63
C SER A 146 21.10 3.61 -17.92
N GLY A 147 19.94 3.60 -18.59
CA GLY A 147 19.79 3.69 -20.06
C GLY A 147 20.11 5.04 -20.70
N ASP A 148 20.84 5.90 -20.00
CA ASP A 148 21.22 7.24 -20.41
C ASP A 148 22.71 7.29 -20.79
N ASN A 149 22.98 7.66 -22.04
CA ASN A 149 24.34 7.71 -22.59
C ASN A 149 25.21 8.81 -21.94
N GLU A 150 24.62 9.90 -21.42
CA GLU A 150 25.34 10.97 -20.75
C GLU A 150 25.83 10.49 -19.38
N VAL A 151 24.97 9.82 -18.62
CA VAL A 151 25.33 9.19 -17.34
C VAL A 151 26.44 8.14 -17.54
N GLN A 152 26.32 7.27 -18.54
CA GLN A 152 27.33 6.25 -18.82
C GLN A 152 28.66 6.83 -19.32
N ALA A 153 28.63 7.87 -20.16
CA ALA A 153 29.85 8.57 -20.58
C ALA A 153 30.53 9.29 -19.40
N PHE A 154 29.73 9.87 -18.50
CA PHE A 154 30.22 10.54 -17.30
C PHE A 154 30.83 9.58 -16.27
N LEU A 155 30.24 8.40 -16.05
CA LEU A 155 30.87 7.35 -15.23
C LEU A 155 32.24 6.95 -15.80
N ARG A 156 32.39 6.85 -17.13
CA ARG A 156 33.71 6.60 -17.77
C ARG A 156 34.70 7.74 -17.51
N LYS A 157 34.25 9.01 -17.56
CA LYS A 157 35.07 10.17 -17.16
C LYS A 157 35.53 10.07 -15.70
N LEU A 158 34.63 9.76 -14.76
CA LEU A 158 34.94 9.62 -13.33
C LEU A 158 35.85 8.43 -13.01
N ARG A 159 35.77 7.33 -13.77
CA ARG A 159 36.67 6.17 -13.61
C ARG A 159 38.07 6.38 -14.23
N SER A 160 38.28 7.42 -15.04
CA SER A 160 39.63 7.79 -15.51
C SER A 160 40.55 8.18 -14.33
N PRO A 161 41.89 8.00 -14.42
CA PRO A 161 42.79 8.33 -13.31
C PRO A 161 42.62 9.77 -12.80
N GLN A 162 42.58 10.75 -13.71
CA GLN A 162 42.38 12.16 -13.33
C GLN A 162 40.97 12.44 -12.78
N GLY A 163 39.92 11.86 -13.38
CA GLY A 163 38.55 12.03 -12.89
C GLY A 163 38.36 11.46 -11.48
N ARG A 164 39.00 10.32 -11.21
CA ARG A 164 39.01 9.63 -9.91
C ARG A 164 39.82 10.39 -8.86
N GLU A 165 40.99 10.92 -9.22
CA GLU A 165 41.80 11.77 -8.36
C GLU A 165 41.06 13.07 -8.00
N ASN A 166 40.55 13.79 -9.00
CA ASN A 166 39.76 15.01 -8.82
C ASN A 166 38.52 14.78 -7.95
N LEU A 167 37.86 13.62 -8.09
CA LEU A 167 36.71 13.21 -7.29
C LEU A 167 37.12 12.96 -5.83
N LEU A 168 38.18 12.19 -5.58
CA LEU A 168 38.66 11.88 -4.23
C LEU A 168 39.13 13.13 -3.48
N ASP A 169 39.90 13.99 -4.14
CA ASP A 169 40.47 15.21 -3.58
C ASP A 169 39.38 16.22 -3.17
N ARG A 170 38.49 16.56 -4.10
CA ARG A 170 37.34 17.46 -3.80
C ARG A 170 36.38 16.85 -2.78
N THR A 171 36.13 15.54 -2.82
CA THR A 171 35.32 14.88 -1.77
C THR A 171 35.96 15.04 -0.39
N TYR A 172 37.29 14.92 -0.30
CA TYR A 172 38.02 15.10 0.94
C TYR A 172 37.92 16.55 1.44
N HIS A 173 38.12 17.53 0.56
CA HIS A 173 37.93 18.94 0.88
C HIS A 173 36.52 19.26 1.38
N HIS A 174 35.47 18.87 0.65
CA HIS A 174 34.07 19.09 1.05
C HIS A 174 33.74 18.43 2.40
N LEU A 175 34.29 17.25 2.69
CA LEU A 175 34.10 16.54 3.96
C LEU A 175 34.84 17.21 5.13
N VAL A 176 36.06 17.72 4.90
CA VAL A 176 36.80 18.52 5.90
C VAL A 176 36.05 19.82 6.20
N ASP A 177 35.56 20.52 5.17
CA ASP A 177 34.80 21.77 5.34
C ASP A 177 33.44 21.55 5.99
N LEU A 178 32.75 20.43 5.72
CA LEU A 178 31.52 20.03 6.40
C LEU A 178 31.75 19.81 7.91
N ARG A 179 32.83 19.09 8.26
CA ARG A 179 33.24 18.85 9.65
C ARG A 179 33.64 20.16 10.34
N ALA A 180 34.49 20.96 9.72
CA ALA A 180 34.99 22.22 10.29
C ALA A 180 33.87 23.24 10.55
N ARG A 181 32.89 23.37 9.63
CA ARG A 181 31.78 24.31 9.78
C ARG A 181 30.72 23.89 10.81
N THR A 182 30.67 22.62 11.21
CA THR A 182 29.53 22.11 12.01
C THR A 182 29.89 21.30 13.26
N GLY A 183 31.13 20.84 13.43
CA GLY A 183 31.54 19.96 14.54
C GLY A 183 31.00 18.52 14.48
N ASP A 184 30.01 18.27 13.61
CA ASP A 184 29.48 16.96 13.26
C ASP A 184 30.41 16.18 12.31
N TYR A 185 29.95 15.01 11.85
CA TYR A 185 30.59 14.20 10.80
C TYR A 185 32.03 13.78 11.14
N LEU A 186 32.35 13.67 12.42
CA LEU A 186 33.66 13.24 12.90
C LEU A 186 33.97 11.80 12.47
N LEU A 187 35.19 11.58 11.98
CA LEU A 187 35.72 10.26 11.60
C LEU A 187 35.80 9.33 12.84
N PRO A 188 35.11 8.17 12.84
CA PRO A 188 35.24 7.21 13.93
C PRO A 188 36.68 6.64 14.03
N PRO A 189 37.16 6.28 15.22
CA PRO A 189 38.51 5.74 15.38
C PRO A 189 38.70 4.42 14.63
N ARG A 190 39.88 4.18 14.00
CA ARG A 190 40.21 2.94 13.24
C ARG A 190 39.72 1.64 13.92
N ARG A 191 39.90 1.53 15.25
CA ARG A 191 39.49 0.37 16.07
C ARG A 191 37.97 0.09 16.12
N SER A 192 37.16 0.94 15.50
CA SER A 192 35.71 0.78 15.36
C SER A 192 35.27 0.38 13.95
N ASP A 193 36.19 0.27 13.00
CA ASP A 193 36.01 -0.59 11.84
C ASP A 193 36.21 -2.03 12.32
N GLN A 194 35.11 -2.78 12.41
CA GLN A 194 35.06 -4.12 12.98
C GLN A 194 34.27 -5.03 12.06
N LEU A 195 34.98 -5.95 11.40
CA LEU A 195 34.41 -7.03 10.62
C LEU A 195 34.59 -8.35 11.37
N PHE A 196 33.52 -9.12 11.49
CA PHE A 196 33.55 -10.49 12.02
C PHE A 196 33.48 -11.52 10.89
N GLU A 197 33.87 -12.76 11.18
CA GLU A 197 33.69 -13.88 10.27
C GLU A 197 32.23 -14.00 9.80
N PRO A 198 31.94 -14.25 8.50
CA PRO A 198 30.57 -14.30 7.97
C PRO A 198 29.65 -15.39 8.57
N LYS A 199 30.23 -16.33 9.32
CA LYS A 199 29.55 -17.43 10.04
C LYS A 199 29.41 -17.15 11.55
N TYR A 200 30.07 -16.13 12.07
CA TYR A 200 29.89 -15.69 13.45
C TYR A 200 28.61 -14.88 13.54
N HIS A 201 27.83 -15.08 14.61
CA HIS A 201 26.49 -14.53 14.76
C HIS A 201 26.46 -13.60 15.97
N HIS A 202 25.94 -12.39 15.77
CA HIS A 202 25.74 -11.39 16.82
C HIS A 202 24.60 -11.81 17.76
N LYS A 203 24.92 -12.60 18.80
CA LYS A 203 23.96 -13.18 19.76
C LYS A 203 24.51 -13.15 21.18
N HIS A 204 23.66 -13.36 22.19
CA HIS A 204 24.16 -13.65 23.53
C HIS A 204 24.99 -14.96 23.53
N HIS A 205 26.16 -14.92 24.16
CA HIS A 205 27.10 -16.05 24.25
C HIS A 205 26.92 -16.87 25.54
N GLU A 206 27.72 -17.93 25.72
CA GLU A 206 27.48 -18.99 26.72
C GLU A 206 27.53 -18.49 28.18
N SER A 207 28.14 -17.34 28.45
CA SER A 207 28.11 -16.63 29.74
C SER A 207 26.74 -16.06 30.16
N SER A 208 25.76 -16.02 29.24
CA SER A 208 24.52 -15.23 29.39
C SER A 208 23.29 -15.99 29.92
N ASN A 209 23.28 -17.32 29.92
CA ASN A 209 22.09 -18.16 30.15
C ASN A 209 20.85 -17.81 29.30
N CYS A 210 21.00 -17.12 28.16
CA CYS A 210 19.86 -16.63 27.37
C CYS A 210 19.16 -17.76 26.59
N ILE A 211 18.09 -18.32 27.17
CA ILE A 211 17.26 -19.40 26.58
C ILE A 211 16.77 -19.05 25.16
N LYS A 212 16.49 -17.76 24.88
CA LYS A 212 16.04 -17.27 23.56
C LYS A 212 17.12 -17.38 22.45
N CYS A 213 18.40 -17.57 22.79
CA CYS A 213 19.54 -17.57 21.85
C CYS A 213 20.00 -18.97 21.39
N GLY A 214 19.11 -19.97 21.49
CA GLY A 214 19.32 -21.34 20.99
C GLY A 214 19.55 -21.43 19.47
N ASP A 215 20.14 -22.54 19.01
CA ASP A 215 20.40 -22.85 17.59
C ASP A 215 21.07 -21.72 16.77
N ASN A 216 21.91 -20.90 17.41
CA ASN A 216 22.55 -19.71 16.80
C ASN A 216 21.59 -18.63 16.29
N LYS A 217 20.33 -18.64 16.71
CA LYS A 217 19.35 -17.58 16.42
C LYS A 217 19.54 -16.45 17.44
N PRO A 218 19.74 -15.19 17.04
CA PRO A 218 19.86 -14.08 17.98
C PRO A 218 18.47 -13.59 18.45
N CYS A 219 18.27 -13.51 19.77
CA CYS A 219 17.06 -12.91 20.32
C CYS A 219 16.96 -11.40 20.01
N GLU A 220 15.78 -10.81 20.18
CA GLU A 220 15.55 -9.39 19.86
C GLU A 220 16.42 -8.44 20.70
N GLU A 221 16.68 -8.77 21.97
CA GLU A 221 17.61 -8.00 22.82
C GLU A 221 19.01 -7.97 22.21
N ALA A 222 19.54 -9.14 21.83
CA ALA A 222 20.87 -9.25 21.22
C ALA A 222 20.94 -8.55 19.85
N GLN A 223 19.85 -8.54 19.07
CA GLN A 223 19.78 -7.79 17.80
C GLN A 223 19.76 -6.26 17.97
N LYS A 224 19.59 -5.75 19.21
CA LYS A 224 19.63 -4.32 19.56
C LYS A 224 20.92 -3.94 20.31
N ALA A 225 21.48 -4.86 21.09
CA ALA A 225 22.72 -4.70 21.85
C ALA A 225 23.96 -4.51 20.96
N THR A 226 24.98 -3.84 21.46
CA THR A 226 26.27 -3.68 20.75
C THR A 226 27.20 -4.89 20.94
N CYS A 227 28.20 -5.02 20.07
CA CYS A 227 29.22 -6.07 20.16
C CYS A 227 30.06 -5.99 21.45
N LYS A 228 29.97 -4.88 22.19
CA LYS A 228 30.58 -4.72 23.51
C LYS A 228 29.68 -5.28 24.62
N GLU A 229 28.37 -5.06 24.55
CA GLU A 229 27.40 -5.61 25.52
C GLU A 229 27.27 -7.14 25.41
N LEU A 230 27.36 -7.68 24.19
CA LEU A 230 27.33 -9.14 23.96
C LEU A 230 28.70 -9.84 24.16
N GLU A 231 29.75 -9.09 24.51
CA GLU A 231 31.13 -9.59 24.66
C GLU A 231 31.63 -10.39 23.44
N CYS A 232 31.33 -9.91 22.22
CA CYS A 232 31.64 -10.63 20.99
C CYS A 232 33.13 -10.99 20.87
N ASP A 233 33.43 -12.27 20.56
CA ASP A 233 34.78 -12.81 20.56
C ASP A 233 35.66 -12.17 19.50
N ARG A 234 36.62 -11.36 20.00
CA ARG A 234 37.59 -10.64 19.18
C ARG A 234 38.50 -11.55 18.36
N LYS A 235 38.63 -12.83 18.70
CA LYS A 235 39.36 -13.82 17.88
C LYS A 235 38.64 -14.17 16.59
N ARG A 236 37.34 -13.86 16.48
CA ARG A 236 36.48 -14.06 15.30
C ARG A 236 36.38 -12.79 14.43
N MET A 237 37.14 -11.74 14.76
CA MET A 237 37.28 -10.57 13.90
C MET A 237 38.28 -10.84 12.77
N VAL A 238 37.93 -10.43 11.55
CA VAL A 238 38.82 -10.52 10.40
C VAL A 238 39.92 -9.46 10.55
N VAL A 239 41.18 -9.89 10.56
CA VAL A 239 42.33 -8.97 10.61
C VAL A 239 42.46 -8.25 9.27
N ARG A 240 42.31 -6.92 9.28
CA ARG A 240 42.45 -6.04 8.11
C ARG A 240 43.03 -4.68 8.51
N SER A 241 43.79 -4.06 7.61
CA SER A 241 44.43 -2.77 7.84
C SER A 241 44.21 -1.82 6.66
N ARG A 242 43.67 -0.63 6.94
CA ARG A 242 43.62 0.46 5.96
C ARG A 242 44.97 1.19 5.92
N SER A 243 45.51 1.48 4.73
CA SER A 243 46.82 2.13 4.56
C SER A 243 46.89 3.52 5.22
N SER A 244 45.89 4.36 4.96
CA SER A 244 45.71 5.67 5.62
C SER A 244 44.59 5.64 6.67
N GLN A 245 44.57 6.61 7.57
CA GLN A 245 43.47 6.82 8.51
C GLN A 245 42.41 7.78 7.94
N GLU A 246 42.85 8.82 7.26
CA GLU A 246 42.00 9.97 6.91
C GLU A 246 41.45 9.90 5.48
N LYS A 247 42.07 9.09 4.62
CA LYS A 247 41.57 8.83 3.26
C LYS A 247 40.59 7.65 3.28
N PHE A 248 39.39 7.91 2.77
CA PHE A 248 38.41 6.92 2.32
C PHE A 248 38.69 6.53 0.87
N SER A 249 38.17 5.37 0.45
CA SER A 249 38.13 4.98 -0.96
C SER A 249 36.76 5.30 -1.58
N VAL A 250 36.76 5.65 -2.86
CA VAL A 250 35.55 5.64 -3.70
C VAL A 250 35.59 4.37 -4.55
N HIS A 251 34.56 3.53 -4.44
CA HIS A 251 34.41 2.28 -5.19
C HIS A 251 33.34 2.45 -6.28
N PHE A 252 33.56 1.80 -7.42
CA PHE A 252 32.62 1.73 -8.55
C PHE A 252 32.21 0.28 -8.73
N GLY A 253 30.92 -0.01 -8.84
CA GLY A 253 30.42 -1.38 -9.03
C GLY A 253 28.91 -1.53 -8.89
N ARG A 254 28.44 -2.77 -8.96
CA ARG A 254 27.00 -3.09 -8.86
C ARG A 254 26.53 -3.01 -7.41
N ILE A 255 25.32 -2.48 -7.18
CA ILE A 255 24.71 -2.42 -5.85
C ILE A 255 23.44 -3.28 -5.84
N ALA A 256 23.30 -4.14 -4.83
CA ALA A 256 22.09 -4.88 -4.55
C ALA A 256 21.06 -3.95 -3.88
N SER A 257 19.91 -3.76 -4.53
CA SER A 257 18.81 -2.95 -4.04
C SER A 257 17.60 -3.83 -3.69
N GLY A 258 17.01 -3.65 -2.51
CA GLY A 258 15.88 -4.48 -2.06
C GLY A 258 15.26 -4.00 -0.75
N ASP A 259 14.01 -4.37 -0.49
CA ASP A 259 13.26 -3.90 0.70
C ASP A 259 13.64 -4.66 1.98
N THR A 260 14.52 -5.66 1.89
CA THR A 260 15.08 -6.38 3.05
C THR A 260 16.40 -5.80 3.53
N VAL A 261 16.48 -5.41 4.80
CA VAL A 261 17.76 -5.03 5.44
C VAL A 261 18.66 -6.27 5.57
N MET A 262 19.73 -6.33 4.77
CA MET A 262 20.69 -7.44 4.84
C MET A 262 21.43 -7.44 6.18
N LYS A 263 21.17 -8.48 7.00
CA LYS A 263 21.74 -8.71 8.35
C LYS A 263 22.48 -10.06 8.47
N SER A 264 22.84 -10.71 7.36
CA SER A 264 23.45 -12.05 7.36
C SER A 264 24.70 -12.06 6.48
N GLY A 265 25.88 -12.17 7.11
CA GLY A 265 27.15 -12.21 6.38
C GLY A 265 27.23 -13.38 5.38
N LYS A 266 26.67 -14.53 5.74
CA LYS A 266 26.58 -15.70 4.85
C LYS A 266 25.68 -15.47 3.62
N ASP A 267 24.57 -14.77 3.78
CA ASP A 267 23.66 -14.48 2.66
C ASP A 267 24.18 -13.32 1.80
N ARG A 268 24.74 -12.28 2.44
CA ARG A 268 25.54 -11.21 1.81
C ARG A 268 26.61 -11.79 0.88
N ASP A 269 27.48 -12.66 1.40
CA ASP A 269 28.61 -13.20 0.62
C ASP A 269 28.13 -14.10 -0.54
N ARG A 270 27.03 -14.85 -0.35
CA ARG A 270 26.42 -15.63 -1.43
C ARG A 270 25.88 -14.72 -2.55
N ILE A 271 25.15 -13.65 -2.19
CA ILE A 271 24.56 -12.74 -3.17
C ILE A 271 25.65 -11.89 -3.85
N ALA A 272 26.65 -11.41 -3.10
CA ALA A 272 27.82 -10.73 -3.64
C ALA A 272 28.57 -11.58 -4.67
N LYS A 273 28.77 -12.88 -4.39
CA LYS A 273 29.40 -13.81 -5.33
C LYS A 273 28.54 -14.14 -6.55
N ASN A 274 27.21 -14.25 -6.38
CA ASN A 274 26.31 -14.64 -7.47
C ASN A 274 26.01 -13.48 -8.43
N GLU A 275 25.77 -12.29 -7.89
CA GLU A 275 25.28 -11.12 -8.65
C GLU A 275 26.39 -10.09 -8.97
N GLU A 276 27.62 -10.33 -8.48
CA GLU A 276 28.80 -9.45 -8.54
C GLU A 276 28.57 -8.06 -7.90
N VAL A 277 27.76 -8.01 -6.84
CA VAL A 277 27.46 -6.78 -6.10
C VAL A 277 28.47 -6.48 -4.99
N ILE A 278 28.79 -5.19 -4.81
CA ILE A 278 29.73 -4.71 -3.78
C ILE A 278 29.04 -4.09 -2.56
N ALA A 279 27.74 -3.84 -2.59
CA ALA A 279 26.99 -3.34 -1.43
C ALA A 279 25.48 -3.62 -1.52
N PHE A 280 24.80 -3.38 -0.40
CA PHE A 280 23.36 -3.54 -0.20
C PHE A 280 22.73 -2.23 0.27
N GLU A 281 21.71 -1.75 -0.46
CA GLU A 281 20.87 -0.61 -0.12
C GLU A 281 19.39 -0.90 -0.48
N MET A 282 18.49 0.08 -0.33
CA MET A 282 17.05 -0.18 -0.34
C MET A 282 16.23 0.68 -1.33
N GLU A 283 16.82 1.70 -1.97
CA GLU A 283 16.07 2.71 -2.73
C GLU A 283 16.26 2.63 -4.24
N GLY A 284 17.48 2.33 -4.71
CA GLY A 284 17.90 2.53 -6.10
C GLY A 284 17.03 1.85 -7.15
N ALA A 285 16.62 0.59 -6.92
CA ALA A 285 15.78 -0.15 -7.86
C ALA A 285 14.31 0.33 -7.88
N GLY A 286 13.91 1.23 -6.97
CA GLY A 286 12.63 1.94 -7.06
C GLY A 286 12.63 3.09 -8.08
N ILE A 287 13.80 3.55 -8.53
CA ILE A 287 13.95 4.74 -9.37
C ILE A 287 14.23 4.38 -10.84
N ASP A 288 14.60 3.12 -11.12
CA ASP A 288 14.78 2.63 -12.49
C ASP A 288 13.52 2.82 -13.35
N GLY A 289 13.74 3.21 -14.61
CA GLY A 289 12.69 3.55 -15.57
C GLY A 289 11.97 4.89 -15.36
N ILE A 290 12.17 5.60 -14.23
CA ILE A 290 11.49 6.89 -13.97
C ILE A 290 12.29 8.07 -14.55
N MET A 291 13.60 8.12 -14.28
CA MET A 291 14.53 9.11 -14.85
C MET A 291 15.98 8.63 -14.77
N PRO A 292 16.93 9.22 -15.51
CA PRO A 292 18.34 8.87 -15.38
C PRO A 292 18.84 9.14 -13.96
N PHE A 293 19.54 8.18 -13.36
CA PHE A 293 19.95 8.26 -11.97
C PHE A 293 21.30 7.60 -11.68
N LEU A 294 21.91 8.02 -10.58
CA LEU A 294 23.06 7.39 -9.94
C LEU A 294 22.80 7.24 -8.43
N VAL A 295 23.32 6.16 -7.84
CA VAL A 295 23.28 5.91 -6.39
C VAL A 295 24.67 6.18 -5.81
N ILE A 296 24.74 7.02 -4.78
CA ILE A 296 25.98 7.43 -4.09
C ILE A 296 25.79 7.13 -2.60
N LYS A 297 26.43 6.06 -2.09
CA LYS A 297 26.19 5.57 -0.73
C LYS A 297 27.49 5.43 0.06
N GLY A 298 27.48 5.85 1.31
CA GLY A 298 28.59 5.66 2.25
C GLY A 298 28.44 4.37 3.06
N VAL A 299 29.52 3.63 3.25
CA VAL A 299 29.50 2.31 3.92
C VAL A 299 29.44 2.48 5.44
N CYS A 300 28.25 2.29 6.03
CA CYS A 300 28.07 2.43 7.49
C CYS A 300 28.12 1.09 8.26
N ASP A 301 27.90 -0.03 7.59
CA ASP A 301 28.02 -1.38 8.16
C ASP A 301 28.46 -2.40 7.08
N TYR A 302 28.72 -3.64 7.47
CA TYR A 302 29.18 -4.70 6.57
C TYR A 302 28.07 -5.64 6.05
N ALA A 303 26.80 -5.22 6.05
CA ALA A 303 25.65 -6.04 5.65
C ALA A 303 25.55 -7.41 6.38
N ASP A 304 25.97 -7.46 7.64
CA ASP A 304 25.84 -8.64 8.51
C ASP A 304 25.13 -8.31 9.83
N SER A 305 25.23 -9.19 10.83
CA SER A 305 24.52 -9.09 12.09
C SER A 305 25.11 -8.08 13.08
N HIS A 306 26.37 -7.67 12.92
CA HIS A 306 27.13 -6.84 13.88
C HIS A 306 26.97 -5.33 13.62
N LYS A 307 25.80 -4.91 13.11
CA LYS A 307 25.57 -3.52 12.70
C LYS A 307 25.65 -2.57 13.89
N ASN A 308 26.30 -1.43 13.69
CA ASN A 308 26.35 -0.34 14.65
C ASN A 308 26.09 0.99 13.94
N LYS A 309 25.55 1.99 14.67
CA LYS A 309 25.22 3.30 14.10
C LYS A 309 26.40 4.31 14.12
N LEU A 310 27.56 3.94 14.66
CA LEU A 310 28.67 4.87 14.88
C LEU A 310 29.19 5.49 13.57
N TRP A 311 29.27 4.69 12.51
CA TRP A 311 29.71 5.14 11.20
C TRP A 311 28.62 5.83 10.38
N GLN A 312 27.35 5.78 10.79
CA GLN A 312 26.22 6.23 9.98
C GLN A 312 26.31 7.72 9.64
N ARG A 313 26.52 8.60 10.64
CA ARG A 313 26.64 10.05 10.40
C ARG A 313 27.85 10.37 9.52
N TYR A 314 29.04 9.84 9.84
CA TYR A 314 30.25 10.05 9.04
C TYR A 314 30.05 9.63 7.56
N SER A 315 29.46 8.44 7.34
CA SER A 315 29.29 7.87 6.01
C SER A 315 28.28 8.65 5.17
N ALA A 316 27.21 9.18 5.78
CA ALA A 316 26.30 10.11 5.12
C ALA A 316 27.01 11.42 4.70
N GLY A 317 27.82 12.00 5.60
CA GLY A 317 28.67 13.16 5.30
C GLY A 317 29.64 12.92 4.15
N ALA A 318 30.29 11.74 4.12
CA ALA A 318 31.19 11.34 3.06
C ALA A 318 30.46 11.19 1.71
N ALA A 319 29.32 10.49 1.68
CA ALA A 319 28.49 10.32 0.50
C ALA A 319 27.99 11.67 -0.08
N ALA A 320 27.49 12.56 0.78
CA ALA A 320 27.06 13.90 0.38
C ALA A 320 28.22 14.77 -0.14
N SER A 321 29.40 14.66 0.48
CA SER A 321 30.63 15.35 0.00
C SER A 321 31.04 14.84 -1.39
N CYS A 322 30.82 13.55 -1.67
CA CYS A 322 31.11 12.93 -2.96
C CYS A 322 30.08 13.32 -4.02
N MET A 323 28.79 13.38 -3.65
CA MET A 323 27.73 13.94 -4.49
C MET A 323 28.07 15.38 -4.94
N LYS A 324 28.55 16.24 -4.04
CA LYS A 324 28.99 17.60 -4.42
C LYS A 324 30.17 17.58 -5.37
N SER A 325 31.22 16.82 -5.04
CA SER A 325 32.40 16.65 -5.89
C SER A 325 32.09 16.07 -7.29
N LEU A 326 31.08 15.21 -7.37
CA LEU A 326 30.55 14.63 -8.60
C LEU A 326 29.80 15.68 -9.43
N LEU A 327 28.93 16.47 -8.81
CA LEU A 327 28.21 17.56 -9.48
C LEU A 327 29.16 18.62 -10.03
N GLU A 328 30.24 18.96 -9.31
CA GLU A 328 31.30 19.85 -9.81
C GLU A 328 32.02 19.34 -11.07
N GLN A 329 31.83 18.07 -11.45
CA GLN A 329 32.35 17.48 -12.68
C GLN A 329 31.27 17.18 -13.74
N TRP A 330 29.99 17.30 -13.39
CA TRP A 330 28.84 17.11 -14.29
C TRP A 330 28.67 18.32 -15.23
N ALA A 331 28.06 18.11 -16.39
CA ALA A 331 27.90 19.17 -17.39
C ALA A 331 26.71 20.09 -17.07
N VAL A 332 26.92 21.40 -17.15
CA VAL A 332 25.83 22.39 -17.05
C VAL A 332 25.23 22.60 -18.43
N VAL A 333 23.90 22.60 -18.54
CA VAL A 333 23.19 22.94 -19.78
C VAL A 333 23.22 24.46 -19.96
N GLY A 334 23.74 24.93 -21.09
CA GLY A 334 23.80 26.36 -21.40
C GLY A 334 22.41 26.97 -21.51
N GLN A 335 22.13 27.97 -20.65
CA GLN A 335 20.98 28.85 -20.81
C GLN A 335 21.34 29.93 -21.85
N SER A 336 20.48 30.15 -22.85
CA SER A 336 20.62 31.28 -23.78
C SER A 336 20.47 32.59 -23.00
N GLY A 337 21.53 33.40 -22.98
CA GLY A 337 21.62 34.55 -22.08
C GLY A 337 20.70 35.71 -22.45
N GLU A 338 20.10 36.31 -21.42
CA GLU A 338 19.57 37.67 -21.44
C GLU A 338 20.27 38.42 -20.28
N GLU A 339 21.41 39.03 -20.58
CA GLU A 339 22.12 39.89 -19.63
C GLU A 339 21.42 41.24 -19.50
N SER A 340 21.14 41.66 -18.26
CA SER A 340 20.80 43.05 -17.96
C SER A 340 21.30 43.39 -16.55
N GLU A 341 22.30 44.26 -16.48
CA GLU A 341 22.89 44.72 -15.21
C GLU A 341 21.93 45.62 -14.42
N GLN A 342 22.04 45.61 -13.08
CA GLN A 342 22.28 46.86 -12.34
C GLN A 342 22.83 46.61 -10.93
N ARG A 343 23.45 47.65 -10.34
CA ARG A 343 24.30 47.57 -9.14
C ARG A 343 23.55 47.92 -7.86
N GLY A 344 23.90 47.23 -6.78
CA GLY A 344 23.27 47.36 -5.46
C GLY A 344 23.75 48.51 -4.57
N SER A 345 23.65 48.31 -3.25
CA SER A 345 24.37 49.05 -2.21
C SER A 345 24.52 48.19 -0.95
N PHE A 346 25.17 48.72 0.09
CA PHE A 346 25.81 47.94 1.16
C PHE A 346 25.68 48.67 2.52
N SER A 347 25.47 47.93 3.61
CA SER A 347 25.86 48.35 4.96
C SER A 347 25.83 47.20 5.98
N GLU A 348 26.89 47.09 6.76
CA GLU A 348 26.97 46.29 7.99
C GLU A 348 26.68 47.19 9.20
N GLU A 349 26.42 46.61 10.38
CA GLU A 349 27.36 46.81 11.50
C GLU A 349 27.20 45.75 12.62
N SER A 350 28.10 45.78 13.60
CA SER A 350 28.22 44.80 14.69
C SER A 350 28.86 45.42 15.92
N ARG A 351 28.54 44.95 17.14
CA ARG A 351 29.49 44.81 18.28
C ARG A 351 28.89 44.12 19.53
N ARG A 352 29.79 43.77 20.45
CA ARG A 352 29.60 43.14 21.78
C ARG A 352 30.29 44.04 22.86
N PRO A 353 30.66 43.56 24.07
CA PRO A 353 29.84 43.26 25.27
C PRO A 353 30.35 44.03 26.51
N ASN A 354 29.91 43.67 27.73
CA ASN A 354 30.82 43.39 28.87
C ASN A 354 30.12 42.69 30.06
N SER A 355 30.89 42.39 31.12
CA SER A 355 30.63 41.44 32.22
C SER A 355 30.42 42.07 33.60
N GLU A 356 29.91 41.30 34.59
CA GLU A 356 30.61 40.97 35.86
C GLU A 356 29.82 39.96 36.76
N THR A 357 30.23 39.74 38.02
CA THR A 357 30.17 38.43 38.73
C THR A 357 29.62 38.47 40.19
N VAL A 358 29.60 37.29 40.87
CA VAL A 358 29.75 37.01 42.34
C VAL A 358 28.55 36.34 43.08
N SER A 359 28.80 35.11 43.58
CA SER A 359 28.45 34.37 44.86
C SER A 359 27.06 34.52 45.59
N GLU A 360 26.60 33.68 46.55
CA GLU A 360 27.06 32.38 47.12
C GLU A 360 25.96 31.58 47.90
N ALA A 361 26.16 30.24 48.00
CA ALA A 361 25.91 29.29 49.12
C ALA A 361 24.57 29.12 49.94
N CYS A 362 24.25 27.83 50.19
CA CYS A 362 23.65 27.21 51.41
C CYS A 362 22.16 27.46 51.80
N THR A 363 21.43 26.58 52.52
CA THR A 363 21.73 25.24 53.11
C THR A 363 20.50 24.29 53.16
N VAL A 364 20.70 23.03 53.57
CA VAL A 364 19.71 21.92 53.69
C VAL A 364 19.05 21.82 55.08
N ALA A 365 17.82 21.29 55.16
CA ALA A 365 17.26 20.65 56.37
C ALA A 365 16.28 19.49 55.99
N THR A 366 16.12 18.48 56.87
CA THR A 366 15.37 17.23 56.63
C THR A 366 14.69 16.69 57.90
N ARG A 367 13.65 15.84 57.73
CA ARG A 367 13.16 14.68 58.56
C ARG A 367 11.69 14.31 58.15
N SER A 368 11.20 13.06 58.05
CA SER A 368 11.20 11.84 58.93
C SER A 368 10.12 11.91 60.05
N ASP A 369 9.38 10.87 60.49
CA ASP A 369 9.35 9.39 60.34
C ASP A 369 7.89 8.84 60.45
N GLU A 370 7.43 7.79 59.74
CA GLU A 370 7.29 6.33 60.07
C GLU A 370 6.15 5.81 60.99
N GLY A 371 5.66 4.58 60.71
CA GLY A 371 4.87 3.69 61.60
C GLY A 371 3.35 3.57 61.32
N TYR A 372 2.68 2.41 61.38
CA TYR A 372 3.12 1.00 61.56
C TYR A 372 2.09 -0.01 60.95
N HIS A 373 2.38 -1.33 60.98
CA HIS A 373 1.73 -2.39 60.17
C HIS A 373 0.36 -2.95 60.62
N SER A 374 -0.36 -3.58 59.67
CA SER A 374 -1.15 -4.82 59.92
C SER A 374 -1.04 -5.84 58.75
N GLN A 375 -1.27 -7.12 59.05
CA GLN A 375 -0.86 -8.29 58.26
C GLN A 375 -1.74 -8.67 57.05
N TYR A 376 -1.06 -9.02 55.95
CA TYR A 376 -1.27 -10.17 55.04
C TYR A 376 -2.64 -10.89 54.97
N ASN A 377 -3.24 -10.92 53.76
CA ASN A 377 -3.85 -12.14 53.19
C ASN A 377 -3.67 -12.14 51.65
N PRO A 378 -3.37 -13.27 50.97
CA PRO A 378 -3.03 -13.28 49.55
C PRO A 378 -4.25 -13.62 48.66
N GLU A 379 -5.05 -12.62 48.31
CA GLU A 379 -6.27 -12.80 47.51
C GLU A 379 -6.15 -12.20 46.10
N THR A 380 -6.17 -13.09 45.09
CA THR A 380 -6.38 -12.84 43.65
C THR A 380 -5.84 -11.52 43.07
N GLY A 381 -4.71 -11.57 42.36
CA GLY A 381 -4.13 -10.41 41.63
C GLY A 381 -4.97 -9.83 40.49
N ASP A 382 -6.23 -10.26 40.33
CA ASP A 382 -7.24 -9.60 39.49
C ASP A 382 -7.60 -8.21 40.01
N GLU A 383 -7.62 -8.02 41.34
CA GLU A 383 -7.84 -6.69 41.92
C GLU A 383 -6.66 -5.75 41.69
N GLU A 384 -5.42 -6.25 41.69
CA GLU A 384 -4.21 -5.43 41.59
C GLU A 384 -4.16 -4.64 40.28
N LEU A 385 -4.36 -5.31 39.13
CA LEU A 385 -4.38 -4.64 37.83
C LEU A 385 -5.53 -3.65 37.73
N LEU A 386 -6.68 -3.96 38.33
CA LEU A 386 -7.84 -3.07 38.30
C LEU A 386 -7.61 -1.81 39.15
N ARG A 387 -6.99 -1.94 40.33
CA ARG A 387 -6.57 -0.81 41.18
C ARG A 387 -5.59 0.09 40.43
N VAL A 388 -4.51 -0.47 39.87
CA VAL A 388 -3.52 0.29 39.10
C VAL A 388 -4.14 1.00 37.87
N MET A 389 -5.12 0.39 37.19
CA MET A 389 -5.82 1.07 36.09
C MET A 389 -6.76 2.20 36.55
N GLN A 390 -7.28 2.16 37.78
CA GLN A 390 -8.01 3.28 38.38
C GLN A 390 -7.05 4.41 38.78
N ASP A 391 -5.89 4.07 39.34
CA ASP A 391 -4.82 5.02 39.68
C ASP A 391 -4.31 5.75 38.43
N ILE A 392 -4.11 5.05 37.31
CA ILE A 392 -3.77 5.66 36.02
C ILE A 392 -4.81 6.71 35.59
N ASP A 393 -6.12 6.44 35.70
CA ASP A 393 -7.15 7.45 35.40
C ASP A 393 -7.18 8.59 36.41
N TYR A 394 -6.70 8.39 37.65
CA TYR A 394 -6.48 9.46 38.63
C TYR A 394 -5.27 10.33 38.25
N SER A 395 -4.10 9.75 38.03
CA SER A 395 -2.87 10.45 37.61
C SER A 395 -3.06 11.21 36.29
N PHE A 396 -3.80 10.65 35.33
CA PHE A 396 -4.21 11.39 34.12
C PHE A 396 -5.10 12.61 34.43
N LYS A 397 -5.94 12.61 35.48
CA LYS A 397 -6.71 13.80 35.92
C LYS A 397 -5.80 14.84 36.53
N CYS A 398 -4.83 14.43 37.35
CA CYS A 398 -3.87 15.31 38.02
C CYS A 398 -2.97 16.01 36.99
N VAL A 399 -2.30 15.26 36.09
CA VAL A 399 -1.59 15.82 34.94
C VAL A 399 -2.48 16.78 34.13
N LEU A 400 -3.72 16.40 33.81
CA LEU A 400 -4.66 17.27 33.08
C LEU A 400 -5.24 18.44 33.90
N LYS A 401 -4.99 18.52 35.21
CA LYS A 401 -5.24 19.68 36.09
C LYS A 401 -4.01 20.58 36.11
N SER A 402 -2.84 20.03 36.37
CA SER A 402 -1.55 20.74 36.35
C SER A 402 -1.29 21.41 34.98
N PHE A 403 -1.67 20.77 33.87
CA PHE A 403 -1.67 21.36 32.51
C PHE A 403 -2.68 22.50 32.30
N ARG A 404 -3.68 22.69 33.17
CA ARG A 404 -4.61 23.86 33.12
C ARG A 404 -4.03 25.03 33.91
N GLU A 405 -3.49 24.74 35.09
CA GLU A 405 -2.88 25.72 35.98
C GLU A 405 -1.62 26.33 35.34
N HIS A 406 -0.76 25.50 34.75
CA HIS A 406 0.46 25.92 34.06
C HIS A 406 0.25 26.26 32.57
N ARG A 407 -1.01 26.41 32.10
CA ARG A 407 -1.37 26.62 30.67
C ARG A 407 -0.62 27.78 29.99
N ARG A 408 -0.17 28.79 30.74
CA ARG A 408 0.58 29.95 30.21
C ARG A 408 2.02 29.61 29.79
N TYR A 409 2.59 28.52 30.29
CA TYR A 409 3.99 28.14 30.12
C TYR A 409 4.19 26.92 29.21
N LEU A 410 3.12 26.18 28.90
CA LEU A 410 3.14 25.05 27.98
C LEU A 410 3.45 25.46 26.53
N PRO A 411 4.07 24.57 25.74
CA PRO A 411 4.27 24.77 24.30
C PRO A 411 2.95 25.04 23.57
N ARG A 412 2.95 26.01 22.65
CA ARG A 412 1.79 26.36 21.81
C ARG A 412 1.75 25.60 20.48
N ASP A 413 2.87 24.99 20.11
CA ASP A 413 3.13 24.31 18.84
C ASP A 413 2.84 22.79 18.90
N ALA A 414 2.78 22.21 20.10
CA ALA A 414 2.43 20.81 20.31
C ALA A 414 1.13 20.69 21.11
N ASP A 415 0.12 20.01 20.55
CA ASP A 415 -1.17 19.77 21.23
C ASP A 415 -1.09 18.60 22.23
N LEU A 416 -0.13 18.69 23.16
CA LEU A 416 0.13 17.71 24.22
C LEU A 416 -1.15 17.41 25.04
N LYS A 417 -2.04 18.41 25.17
CA LYS A 417 -3.32 18.28 25.87
C LYS A 417 -4.33 17.41 25.12
N LYS A 418 -4.34 17.42 23.78
CA LYS A 418 -5.12 16.49 22.95
C LYS A 418 -4.51 15.08 22.96
N ILE A 419 -3.18 14.96 22.98
CA ILE A 419 -2.48 13.68 23.16
C ILE A 419 -2.87 13.04 24.50
N LEU A 420 -2.66 13.73 25.62
CA LEU A 420 -3.00 13.23 26.96
C LEU A 420 -4.49 12.89 27.12
N LYS A 421 -5.39 13.70 26.55
CA LYS A 421 -6.82 13.37 26.49
C LYS A 421 -7.11 12.07 25.72
N ARG A 422 -6.43 11.85 24.59
CA ARG A 422 -6.59 10.64 23.77
C ARG A 422 -6.07 9.40 24.50
N GLN A 423 -4.91 9.49 25.15
CA GLN A 423 -4.37 8.38 25.93
C GLN A 423 -5.27 8.02 27.12
N ARG A 424 -5.73 9.03 27.88
CA ARG A 424 -6.71 8.83 28.98
C ARG A 424 -8.01 8.19 28.49
N PHE A 425 -8.49 8.56 27.30
CA PHE A 425 -9.69 7.93 26.72
C PHE A 425 -9.44 6.44 26.45
N LEU A 426 -8.32 6.09 25.80
CA LEU A 426 -7.97 4.70 25.51
C LEU A 426 -7.84 3.85 26.78
N THR A 427 -7.10 4.32 27.80
CA THR A 427 -6.94 3.58 29.06
C THR A 427 -8.27 3.45 29.83
N SER A 428 -9.10 4.50 29.87
CA SER A 428 -10.42 4.46 30.52
C SER A 428 -11.42 3.54 29.81
N ASP A 429 -11.35 3.44 28.48
CA ASP A 429 -12.17 2.52 27.69
C ASP A 429 -11.79 1.05 27.95
N HIS A 430 -10.49 0.77 28.05
CA HIS A 430 -9.97 -0.58 28.33
C HIS A 430 -10.21 -0.99 29.79
N ALA A 431 -10.11 -0.08 30.75
CA ALA A 431 -10.50 -0.33 32.15
C ALA A 431 -11.99 -0.70 32.30
N LYS A 432 -12.87 -0.14 31.46
CA LYS A 432 -14.30 -0.52 31.40
C LYS A 432 -14.49 -1.89 30.77
N SER A 433 -13.78 -2.21 29.70
CA SER A 433 -13.77 -3.54 29.06
C SER A 433 -13.30 -4.66 30.01
N LEU A 434 -12.47 -4.31 31.00
CA LEU A 434 -12.02 -5.22 32.07
C LEU A 434 -12.99 -5.31 33.27
N THR A 435 -14.06 -4.50 33.32
CA THR A 435 -15.03 -4.48 34.43
C THR A 435 -16.49 -4.71 34.03
N SER A 436 -16.86 -4.58 32.76
CA SER A 436 -18.25 -4.73 32.28
C SER A 436 -18.77 -6.17 32.25
N ASP A 437 -17.86 -7.15 32.20
CA ASP A 437 -18.19 -8.54 31.89
C ASP A 437 -18.12 -9.41 33.15
N HIS A 438 -19.18 -9.38 33.95
CA HIS A 438 -19.31 -10.12 35.23
C HIS A 438 -19.31 -11.67 35.12
N SER A 439 -18.84 -12.24 34.01
CA SER A 439 -18.90 -13.68 33.70
C SER A 439 -17.54 -14.35 33.45
N THR A 440 -16.43 -13.61 33.41
CA THR A 440 -15.07 -14.17 33.30
C THR A 440 -14.08 -13.35 34.13
N SER A 441 -13.18 -14.02 34.85
CA SER A 441 -12.15 -13.34 35.65
C SER A 441 -11.07 -12.69 34.76
N VAL A 442 -10.29 -11.75 35.33
CA VAL A 442 -9.22 -11.07 34.60
C VAL A 442 -8.03 -12.01 34.36
N ASP A 443 -7.78 -12.96 35.27
CA ASP A 443 -6.87 -14.10 35.08
C ASP A 443 -7.25 -14.92 33.83
N GLU A 444 -8.54 -15.16 33.61
CA GLU A 444 -9.02 -15.86 32.43
C GLU A 444 -8.83 -15.04 31.13
N ARG A 445 -8.88 -13.70 31.20
CA ARG A 445 -8.70 -12.82 30.04
C ARG A 445 -7.23 -12.70 29.62
N LEU A 446 -6.34 -12.51 30.58
CA LEU A 446 -4.95 -12.13 30.34
C LEU A 446 -3.94 -13.27 30.51
N GLY A 447 -4.25 -14.29 31.31
CA GLY A 447 -3.39 -15.46 31.54
C GLY A 447 -1.94 -15.09 31.82
N SER A 448 -1.01 -15.70 31.07
CA SER A 448 0.43 -15.44 31.19
C SER A 448 0.87 -14.00 30.87
N SER A 449 0.02 -13.19 30.23
CA SER A 449 0.33 -11.79 29.90
C SER A 449 0.03 -10.83 31.06
N LYS A 450 -0.68 -11.27 32.10
CA LYS A 450 -1.10 -10.45 33.24
C LYS A 450 0.07 -9.73 33.97
N PRO A 451 1.22 -10.36 34.26
CA PRO A 451 2.37 -9.66 34.87
C PRO A 451 2.95 -8.57 33.97
N PHE A 452 2.94 -8.77 32.65
CA PHE A 452 3.42 -7.78 31.68
C PHE A 452 2.44 -6.61 31.53
N CYS A 453 1.13 -6.86 31.58
CA CYS A 453 0.12 -5.79 31.71
C CYS A 453 0.34 -4.95 32.98
N LEU A 454 0.60 -5.60 34.12
CA LEU A 454 0.91 -4.94 35.40
C LEU A 454 2.18 -4.10 35.32
N GLU A 455 3.26 -4.63 34.73
CA GLU A 455 4.54 -3.93 34.55
C GLU A 455 4.37 -2.65 33.71
N ILE A 456 3.71 -2.74 32.55
CA ILE A 456 3.46 -1.59 31.68
C ILE A 456 2.53 -0.58 32.38
N ALA A 457 1.51 -1.04 33.12
CA ALA A 457 0.60 -0.17 33.85
C ALA A 457 1.33 0.65 34.95
N HIS A 458 2.24 0.02 35.70
CA HIS A 458 3.08 0.73 36.68
C HIS A 458 4.00 1.76 36.02
N GLU A 459 4.66 1.42 34.91
CA GLU A 459 5.52 2.38 34.21
C GLU A 459 4.71 3.55 33.61
N ILE A 460 3.49 3.31 33.09
CA ILE A 460 2.55 4.37 32.67
C ILE A 460 2.24 5.33 33.84
N ASN A 461 1.95 4.81 35.04
CA ASN A 461 1.62 5.65 36.19
C ASN A 461 2.83 6.50 36.63
N LYS A 462 4.01 5.88 36.76
CA LYS A 462 5.30 6.54 37.04
C LYS A 462 5.68 7.61 36.00
N LYS A 463 5.32 7.41 34.72
CA LYS A 463 5.51 8.42 33.65
C LYS A 463 4.53 9.57 33.78
N LEU A 464 3.28 9.32 34.20
CA LEU A 464 2.31 10.39 34.51
C LEU A 464 2.77 11.25 35.69
N GLU A 465 3.26 10.63 36.76
CA GLU A 465 3.88 11.33 37.91
C GLU A 465 5.07 12.21 37.46
N GLY A 466 5.98 11.67 36.64
CA GLY A 466 7.09 12.43 36.08
C GLY A 466 6.66 13.59 35.17
N ILE A 467 5.59 13.42 34.38
CA ILE A 467 5.02 14.49 33.54
C ILE A 467 4.35 15.57 34.39
N GLU A 468 3.67 15.19 35.49
CA GLU A 468 3.11 16.13 36.45
C GLU A 468 4.22 16.94 37.13
N GLU A 469 5.25 16.28 37.65
CA GLU A 469 6.38 16.95 38.28
C GLU A 469 7.10 17.91 37.29
N LEU A 470 7.38 17.46 36.06
CA LEU A 470 7.94 18.32 35.01
C LEU A 470 7.05 19.52 34.70
N THR A 471 5.72 19.38 34.81
CA THR A 471 4.76 20.47 34.58
C THR A 471 4.73 21.47 35.74
N ILE A 472 4.77 20.98 36.99
CA ILE A 472 4.81 21.82 38.21
C ILE A 472 6.16 22.54 38.32
N ARG A 473 7.25 21.93 37.86
CA ARG A 473 8.59 22.53 37.78
C ARG A 473 8.74 23.57 36.65
N LEU A 474 7.71 23.82 35.82
CA LEU A 474 7.73 24.93 34.85
C LEU A 474 7.66 26.27 35.63
N PRO A 475 8.68 27.14 35.54
CA PRO A 475 8.81 28.25 36.49
C PRO A 475 7.71 29.31 36.34
N ALA A 476 7.07 29.64 37.46
CA ALA A 476 6.26 30.84 37.63
C ALA A 476 7.15 32.10 37.48
N ALA A 477 7.26 32.57 36.23
CA ALA A 477 8.37 33.41 35.76
C ALA A 477 8.70 34.67 36.59
N THR A 478 9.77 34.59 37.39
CA THR A 478 10.44 35.70 38.08
C THR A 478 11.27 36.56 37.12
N LYS A 479 10.58 37.32 36.26
CA LYS A 479 11.07 38.44 35.42
C LYS A 479 12.22 38.20 34.41
N ALA A 480 12.99 37.12 34.47
CA ALA A 480 14.01 36.79 33.48
C ALA A 480 13.38 36.25 32.17
N LYS A 481 13.63 36.92 31.03
CA LYS A 481 13.09 36.51 29.71
C LYS A 481 13.94 35.42 29.04
N GLN A 482 13.84 34.18 29.51
CA GLN A 482 14.07 32.98 28.68
C GLN A 482 13.52 31.73 29.39
N GLN A 483 12.62 30.99 28.72
CA GLN A 483 12.34 29.61 29.14
C GLN A 483 13.53 28.74 28.73
N PRO A 484 14.01 27.82 29.57
CA PRO A 484 14.94 26.77 29.13
C PRO A 484 14.19 25.90 28.10
N LYS A 485 14.65 25.94 26.84
CA LYS A 485 14.05 25.14 25.75
C LYS A 485 14.02 23.66 26.11
N ASP A 486 15.03 23.21 26.84
CA ASP A 486 15.25 21.83 27.24
C ASP A 486 14.10 21.30 28.10
N ALA A 487 13.57 22.08 29.05
CA ALA A 487 12.44 21.65 29.89
C ALA A 487 11.15 21.44 29.08
N VAL A 488 10.90 22.29 28.09
CA VAL A 488 9.76 22.16 27.17
C VAL A 488 9.94 20.96 26.25
N THR A 489 11.16 20.72 25.76
CA THR A 489 11.51 19.56 24.93
C THR A 489 11.42 18.24 25.70
N ILE A 490 11.91 18.18 26.95
CA ILE A 490 11.77 17.03 27.85
C ILE A 490 10.30 16.73 28.12
N LEU A 491 9.47 17.74 28.36
CA LEU A 491 8.03 17.56 28.55
C LEU A 491 7.31 17.05 27.28
N LYS A 492 7.75 17.46 26.08
CA LYS A 492 7.26 16.88 24.82
C LYS A 492 7.61 15.40 24.73
N TYR A 493 8.89 15.04 24.86
CA TYR A 493 9.32 13.63 24.78
C TYR A 493 8.67 12.74 25.84
N ALA A 494 8.49 13.21 27.07
CA ALA A 494 7.80 12.44 28.12
C ALA A 494 6.33 12.12 27.76
N VAL A 495 5.61 13.05 27.14
CA VAL A 495 4.22 12.84 26.68
C VAL A 495 4.16 11.91 25.44
N GLU A 496 5.22 11.85 24.63
CA GLU A 496 5.32 10.93 23.49
C GLU A 496 5.70 9.50 23.92
N ASP A 497 6.63 9.37 24.88
CA ASP A 497 7.00 8.09 25.51
C ASP A 497 5.79 7.47 26.25
N LEU A 498 5.00 8.29 26.96
CA LEU A 498 3.71 7.89 27.55
C LEU A 498 2.71 7.40 26.49
N ARG A 499 2.62 8.04 25.31
CA ARG A 499 1.76 7.60 24.20
C ARG A 499 2.16 6.20 23.75
N ASP A 500 3.45 5.93 23.61
CA ASP A 500 3.94 4.67 23.06
C ASP A 500 3.83 3.52 24.09
N LEU A 501 3.97 3.82 25.38
CA LEU A 501 3.63 2.90 26.48
C LEU A 501 2.13 2.57 26.52
N VAL A 502 1.24 3.58 26.45
CA VAL A 502 -0.21 3.35 26.41
C VAL A 502 -0.62 2.56 25.17
N GLN A 503 -0.02 2.83 24.00
CA GLN A 503 -0.24 2.08 22.78
C GLN A 503 0.24 0.61 22.89
N THR A 504 1.27 0.36 23.71
CA THR A 504 1.75 -1.00 24.04
C THR A 504 0.80 -1.72 24.99
N LEU A 505 0.33 -1.08 26.06
CA LEU A 505 -0.70 -1.66 26.94
C LEU A 505 -1.97 -2.01 26.15
N THR A 506 -2.43 -1.09 25.28
CA THR A 506 -3.55 -1.32 24.36
C THR A 506 -3.32 -2.55 23.46
N SER A 507 -2.13 -2.75 22.89
CA SER A 507 -1.90 -3.88 21.98
C SER A 507 -1.83 -5.23 22.69
N VAL A 508 -1.46 -5.27 23.99
CA VAL A 508 -1.52 -6.49 24.81
C VAL A 508 -2.95 -6.79 25.25
N LEU A 509 -3.70 -5.79 25.73
CA LEU A 509 -5.10 -5.94 26.16
C LEU A 509 -6.07 -6.30 25.01
N VAL A 510 -5.68 -6.05 23.75
CA VAL A 510 -6.47 -6.34 22.54
C VAL A 510 -6.11 -7.69 21.89
N GLN A 511 -5.19 -8.48 22.45
CA GLN A 511 -4.86 -9.80 21.90
C GLN A 511 -6.06 -10.77 21.99
N PRO A 512 -6.55 -11.34 20.86
CA PRO A 512 -7.52 -12.42 20.92
C PRO A 512 -6.85 -13.68 21.49
N ARG A 513 -7.52 -14.39 22.41
CA ARG A 513 -7.04 -15.65 23.01
C ARG A 513 -6.46 -16.58 21.94
N SER A 514 -5.23 -17.04 22.17
CA SER A 514 -4.69 -18.17 21.42
C SER A 514 -5.57 -19.40 21.64
N SER A 515 -5.84 -20.14 20.57
CA SER A 515 -6.83 -21.22 20.57
C SER A 515 -6.38 -22.41 21.42
N GLN A 516 -6.92 -22.51 22.65
CA GLN A 516 -7.15 -23.82 23.23
C GLN A 516 -8.22 -24.57 22.41
N ASN A 517 -8.15 -25.91 22.45
CA ASN A 517 -8.91 -26.79 21.55
C ASN A 517 -10.43 -26.72 21.79
N TRP A 518 -11.11 -25.82 21.09
CA TRP A 518 -12.46 -26.09 20.63
C TRP A 518 -12.37 -26.84 19.31
N GLU A 519 -12.71 -28.14 19.34
CA GLU A 519 -13.08 -28.83 18.11
C GLU A 519 -14.33 -28.15 17.55
N CYS A 520 -14.21 -27.49 16.40
CA CYS A 520 -15.41 -27.29 15.58
C CYS A 520 -16.03 -28.66 15.32
N PRO A 521 -17.37 -28.80 15.39
CA PRO A 521 -18.05 -29.97 14.85
C PRO A 521 -17.51 -30.26 13.45
N ARG A 522 -17.30 -31.54 13.11
CA ARG A 522 -16.57 -31.95 11.90
C ARG A 522 -17.29 -31.57 10.59
N ILE A 523 -17.25 -30.29 10.23
CA ILE A 523 -17.46 -29.83 8.86
C ILE A 523 -16.32 -30.43 8.04
N ALA A 524 -16.64 -31.49 7.31
CA ALA A 524 -15.66 -32.24 6.55
C ALA A 524 -14.87 -31.33 5.60
N LYS A 525 -13.59 -31.65 5.37
CA LYS A 525 -12.76 -31.00 4.35
C LYS A 525 -13.26 -31.38 2.95
N THR A 526 -14.38 -30.80 2.52
CA THR A 526 -14.92 -30.95 1.17
C THR A 526 -13.96 -30.32 0.15
N PRO A 527 -13.63 -31.00 -0.97
CA PRO A 527 -12.61 -30.52 -1.91
C PRO A 527 -12.90 -29.16 -2.58
N GLY A 528 -14.17 -28.73 -2.62
CA GLY A 528 -14.63 -27.62 -3.47
C GLY A 528 -14.10 -26.22 -3.16
N ARG A 529 -13.50 -25.96 -1.98
CA ARG A 529 -12.96 -24.62 -1.66
C ARG A 529 -11.79 -24.18 -2.55
N ARG A 530 -11.12 -25.10 -3.26
CA ARG A 530 -10.07 -24.77 -4.24
C ARG A 530 -10.62 -24.47 -5.64
N GLN A 531 -11.73 -25.11 -6.05
CA GLN A 531 -12.38 -24.83 -7.34
C GLN A 531 -12.95 -23.40 -7.37
N LYS A 532 -13.67 -23.02 -6.31
CA LYS A 532 -14.31 -21.70 -6.16
C LYS A 532 -13.40 -20.50 -6.43
N PHE A 533 -12.07 -20.60 -6.30
CA PHE A 533 -11.17 -19.47 -6.57
C PHE A 533 -10.80 -19.32 -8.05
N GLU A 534 -10.54 -20.43 -8.76
CA GLU A 534 -10.23 -20.36 -10.20
C GLU A 534 -11.48 -20.03 -11.03
N ASP A 535 -12.68 -20.39 -10.54
CA ASP A 535 -13.98 -19.99 -11.11
C ASP A 535 -14.08 -18.46 -11.32
N TYR A 536 -13.58 -17.64 -10.38
CA TYR A 536 -13.56 -16.18 -10.52
C TYR A 536 -12.67 -15.70 -11.67
N ARG A 537 -11.50 -16.34 -11.85
CA ARG A 537 -10.53 -15.99 -12.91
C ARG A 537 -11.02 -16.42 -14.30
N VAL A 538 -11.66 -17.58 -14.38
CA VAL A 538 -12.34 -18.08 -15.58
C VAL A 538 -13.40 -17.06 -16.04
N ILE A 539 -14.21 -16.56 -15.10
CA ILE A 539 -15.19 -15.49 -15.37
C ILE A 539 -14.51 -14.18 -15.76
N GLN A 540 -13.52 -13.70 -15.01
CA GLN A 540 -12.81 -12.45 -15.27
C GLN A 540 -12.15 -12.40 -16.66
N GLN A 541 -11.50 -13.49 -17.05
CA GLN A 541 -10.85 -13.62 -18.37
C GLN A 541 -11.87 -13.59 -19.51
N ALA A 542 -13.02 -14.26 -19.34
CA ALA A 542 -14.10 -14.25 -20.31
C ALA A 542 -14.79 -12.87 -20.38
N ALA A 543 -14.95 -12.18 -19.23
CA ALA A 543 -15.53 -10.84 -19.15
C ALA A 543 -14.65 -9.80 -19.87
N TYR A 544 -13.33 -9.83 -19.65
CA TYR A 544 -12.39 -8.96 -20.36
C TYR A 544 -12.46 -9.16 -21.88
N SER A 545 -12.44 -10.42 -22.34
CA SER A 545 -12.52 -10.74 -23.77
C SER A 545 -13.86 -10.34 -24.38
N LEU A 546 -14.96 -10.44 -23.63
CA LEU A 546 -16.29 -9.99 -24.07
C LEU A 546 -16.34 -8.47 -24.27
N TYR A 547 -15.70 -7.69 -23.40
CA TYR A 547 -15.61 -6.23 -23.57
C TYR A 547 -14.91 -5.87 -24.88
N GLU A 548 -13.75 -6.48 -25.16
CA GLU A 548 -12.98 -6.23 -26.38
C GLU A 548 -13.69 -6.71 -27.66
N ALA A 549 -14.43 -7.83 -27.57
CA ALA A 549 -15.30 -8.29 -28.64
C ALA A 549 -16.40 -7.25 -28.94
N MET A 550 -17.14 -6.80 -27.92
CA MET A 550 -18.20 -5.79 -28.08
C MET A 550 -17.65 -4.43 -28.55
N ARG A 551 -16.47 -4.01 -28.08
CA ARG A 551 -15.77 -2.78 -28.49
C ARG A 551 -15.43 -2.76 -29.98
N THR A 552 -15.29 -3.93 -30.62
CA THR A 552 -14.89 -4.06 -32.03
C THR A 552 -16.01 -4.53 -32.96
N ALA A 553 -17.09 -5.13 -32.43
CA ALA A 553 -18.20 -5.69 -33.22
C ALA A 553 -19.18 -4.66 -33.84
N CYS A 554 -19.00 -3.35 -33.61
CA CYS A 554 -19.82 -2.31 -34.25
C CYS A 554 -19.02 -1.11 -34.78
N ILE A 555 -19.37 -0.63 -35.98
CA ILE A 555 -18.95 0.68 -36.54
C ILE A 555 -20.13 1.66 -36.72
N ALA A 556 -21.35 1.32 -36.28
CA ALA A 556 -22.51 2.21 -36.44
C ALA A 556 -22.51 3.38 -35.45
N HIS A 557 -21.86 3.22 -34.29
CA HIS A 557 -21.65 4.22 -33.25
C HIS A 557 -20.44 3.81 -32.39
N THR A 558 -19.76 4.78 -31.79
CA THR A 558 -18.48 4.60 -31.06
C THR A 558 -18.64 4.19 -29.60
N VAL A 559 -19.87 4.18 -29.07
CA VAL A 559 -20.19 3.85 -27.67
C VAL A 559 -21.42 2.95 -27.61
N HIS A 560 -21.42 1.96 -26.72
CA HIS A 560 -22.61 1.20 -26.31
C HIS A 560 -22.81 1.38 -24.81
N ASN A 561 -24.01 1.77 -24.38
CA ASN A 561 -24.36 1.76 -22.96
C ASN A 561 -25.00 0.40 -22.63
N VAL A 562 -24.38 -0.32 -21.69
CA VAL A 562 -24.64 -1.74 -21.42
C VAL A 562 -24.86 -1.93 -19.93
N GLN A 563 -25.90 -2.66 -19.55
CA GLN A 563 -26.13 -3.11 -18.17
C GLN A 563 -25.83 -4.61 -18.08
N ILE A 564 -24.68 -4.96 -17.49
CA ILE A 564 -24.20 -6.36 -17.38
C ILE A 564 -24.57 -6.97 -16.03
N SER A 565 -25.01 -8.24 -16.05
CA SER A 565 -25.36 -9.01 -14.84
C SER A 565 -24.16 -9.14 -13.90
N LEU A 566 -24.37 -8.88 -12.61
CA LEU A 566 -23.40 -9.17 -11.55
C LEU A 566 -23.32 -10.67 -11.20
N GLN A 567 -24.18 -11.50 -11.80
CA GLN A 567 -24.16 -12.96 -11.70
C GLN A 567 -23.99 -13.59 -13.10
N PRO A 568 -22.76 -13.67 -13.63
CA PRO A 568 -22.43 -14.58 -14.72
C PRO A 568 -22.52 -16.04 -14.24
N ALA A 569 -22.96 -16.95 -15.11
CA ALA A 569 -23.17 -18.35 -14.77
C ALA A 569 -22.10 -19.26 -15.40
N LEU A 570 -21.58 -20.22 -14.63
CA LEU A 570 -20.66 -21.27 -15.10
C LEU A 570 -21.44 -22.55 -15.41
N ASP A 571 -21.20 -23.16 -16.57
CA ASP A 571 -21.95 -24.34 -17.07
C ASP A 571 -21.41 -25.66 -16.47
N GLY A 572 -21.22 -25.69 -15.15
CA GLY A 572 -20.60 -26.80 -14.39
C GLY A 572 -19.14 -27.12 -14.77
N THR A 573 -18.59 -26.39 -15.74
CA THR A 573 -17.31 -26.63 -16.40
C THR A 573 -16.50 -25.34 -16.43
N THR A 574 -15.20 -25.42 -16.18
CA THR A 574 -14.30 -24.25 -16.11
C THR A 574 -13.94 -23.67 -17.49
N THR A 575 -14.78 -23.90 -18.50
CA THR A 575 -14.54 -23.58 -19.92
C THR A 575 -15.67 -22.80 -20.57
N ARG A 576 -16.84 -22.65 -19.93
CA ARG A 576 -17.99 -21.90 -20.50
C ARG A 576 -18.64 -21.00 -19.45
N VAL A 577 -18.68 -19.71 -19.75
CA VAL A 577 -19.29 -18.66 -18.93
C VAL A 577 -20.43 -18.01 -19.71
N ARG A 578 -21.63 -17.99 -19.14
CA ARG A 578 -22.78 -17.25 -19.67
C ARG A 578 -22.83 -15.87 -19.04
N PHE A 579 -22.68 -14.84 -19.85
CA PHE A 579 -23.00 -13.46 -19.50
C PHE A 579 -24.42 -13.12 -19.99
N ASN A 580 -25.06 -12.21 -19.29
CA ASN A 580 -26.35 -11.65 -19.66
C ASN A 580 -26.27 -10.13 -19.52
N PHE A 581 -26.67 -9.38 -20.55
CA PHE A 581 -26.66 -7.93 -20.52
C PHE A 581 -27.81 -7.28 -21.30
N ALA A 582 -28.13 -6.05 -20.90
CA ALA A 582 -29.07 -5.16 -21.56
C ALA A 582 -28.32 -4.09 -22.37
N LEU A 583 -28.71 -3.89 -23.63
CA LEU A 583 -28.33 -2.70 -24.39
C LEU A 583 -29.34 -1.57 -24.11
N ILE A 584 -28.83 -0.44 -23.63
CA ILE A 584 -29.62 0.74 -23.27
C ILE A 584 -29.74 1.65 -24.50
N LYS A 585 -30.95 1.76 -25.07
CA LYS A 585 -31.26 2.82 -26.05
C LYS A 585 -31.44 4.16 -25.30
N HIS A 586 -31.16 5.26 -26.00
CA HIS A 586 -30.92 6.62 -25.49
C HIS A 586 -31.68 6.99 -24.18
N PRO A 587 -31.00 7.42 -23.10
CA PRO A 587 -31.58 7.42 -21.73
C PRO A 587 -32.73 8.41 -21.50
N LYS A 588 -33.02 9.31 -22.45
CA LYS A 588 -34.20 10.20 -22.40
C LYS A 588 -35.46 9.61 -23.05
N SER A 589 -35.42 8.36 -23.50
CA SER A 589 -36.55 7.65 -24.12
C SER A 589 -36.66 6.22 -23.59
N PRO A 590 -37.18 6.00 -22.36
CA PRO A 590 -37.40 4.67 -21.81
C PRO A 590 -38.48 3.93 -22.61
N GLY A 591 -38.19 2.72 -23.09
CA GLY A 591 -39.17 1.93 -23.84
C GLY A 591 -38.66 0.56 -24.32
N ASN A 592 -37.51 0.51 -25.00
CA ASN A 592 -36.98 -0.72 -25.62
C ASN A 592 -35.53 -1.01 -25.20
N THR A 593 -35.38 -1.72 -24.08
CA THR A 593 -34.14 -2.38 -23.68
C THR A 593 -33.99 -3.69 -24.44
N VAL A 594 -32.82 -3.93 -25.05
CA VAL A 594 -32.56 -5.18 -25.79
C VAL A 594 -31.74 -6.12 -24.93
N TRP A 595 -32.27 -7.32 -24.65
CA TRP A 595 -31.62 -8.30 -23.79
C TRP A 595 -30.86 -9.34 -24.60
N ILE A 596 -29.58 -9.54 -24.27
CA ILE A 596 -28.68 -10.43 -24.99
C ILE A 596 -28.00 -11.37 -23.99
N ASP A 597 -28.09 -12.66 -24.27
CA ASP A 597 -27.33 -13.71 -23.59
C ASP A 597 -26.09 -14.03 -24.43
N VAL A 598 -24.91 -14.13 -23.81
CA VAL A 598 -23.66 -14.46 -24.49
C VAL A 598 -22.98 -15.63 -23.81
N ASP A 599 -22.92 -16.75 -24.51
CA ASP A 599 -22.10 -17.89 -24.11
C ASP A 599 -20.65 -17.65 -24.55
N SER A 600 -19.75 -17.59 -23.57
CA SER A 600 -18.33 -17.34 -23.77
C SER A 600 -17.55 -18.62 -23.46
N THR A 601 -16.97 -19.24 -24.50
CA THR A 601 -16.24 -20.50 -24.40
C THR A 601 -14.74 -20.26 -24.49
N ILE A 602 -14.00 -20.68 -23.46
CA ILE A 602 -12.55 -20.48 -23.30
C ILE A 602 -11.79 -21.57 -24.05
N LYS A 603 -10.77 -21.18 -24.81
CA LYS A 603 -9.91 -22.10 -25.57
C LYS A 603 -8.86 -22.73 -24.66
N SER A 604 -8.76 -24.07 -24.66
CA SER A 604 -7.75 -24.79 -23.88
C SER A 604 -6.38 -24.81 -24.60
N PRO A 605 -5.26 -24.55 -23.90
CA PRO A 605 -3.93 -24.62 -24.49
C PRO A 605 -3.51 -26.07 -24.76
N GLY A 606 -3.91 -26.60 -25.92
CA GLY A 606 -3.57 -27.95 -26.36
C GLY A 606 -4.30 -28.46 -27.61
N SER A 607 -5.45 -27.88 -27.97
CA SER A 607 -6.24 -28.33 -29.14
C SER A 607 -5.80 -27.68 -30.46
N TYR A 608 -4.53 -27.89 -30.86
CA TYR A 608 -4.12 -27.70 -32.25
C TYR A 608 -4.55 -28.92 -33.08
N SER A 609 -5.82 -28.96 -33.48
CA SER A 609 -6.30 -29.82 -34.57
C SER A 609 -6.30 -29.03 -35.88
N GLU A 610 -5.84 -29.66 -36.96
CA GLU A 610 -5.52 -29.04 -38.25
C GLU A 610 -6.66 -28.21 -38.88
N MET A 611 -6.40 -26.92 -39.12
CA MET A 611 -6.96 -26.18 -40.26
C MET A 611 -5.87 -25.30 -40.88
N SER A 612 -4.90 -25.93 -41.53
CA SER A 612 -3.89 -25.26 -42.33
C SER A 612 -4.43 -24.85 -43.70
N SER A 613 -4.19 -23.59 -44.08
CA SER A 613 -4.10 -23.08 -45.45
C SER A 613 -5.22 -23.38 -46.46
N VAL A 614 -5.97 -22.34 -46.82
CA VAL A 614 -6.27 -22.06 -48.24
C VAL A 614 -5.96 -20.60 -48.52
N SER A 615 -4.96 -20.34 -49.36
CA SER A 615 -4.66 -19.02 -49.91
C SER A 615 -5.48 -18.76 -51.17
N CYS A 616 -5.87 -17.51 -51.42
CA CYS A 616 -6.62 -17.14 -52.63
C CYS A 616 -5.78 -17.34 -53.90
N LEU A 617 -6.28 -18.13 -54.84
CA LEU A 617 -5.94 -18.06 -56.26
C LEU A 617 -7.19 -18.28 -57.13
N ASP A 618 -7.11 -17.75 -58.34
CA ASP A 618 -8.18 -17.36 -59.26
C ASP A 618 -9.30 -18.36 -59.59
N ALA A 619 -10.42 -17.80 -60.05
CA ALA A 619 -11.62 -18.53 -60.48
C ALA A 619 -11.43 -19.32 -61.78
N LYS A 620 -12.09 -20.49 -61.86
CA LYS A 620 -12.61 -21.06 -63.12
C LYS A 620 -13.81 -22.00 -62.91
N PHE A 621 -14.57 -22.17 -63.99
CA PHE A 621 -15.93 -22.72 -64.03
C PHE A 621 -16.04 -24.26 -63.95
N SER A 622 -17.24 -24.71 -63.55
CA SER A 622 -17.98 -25.88 -64.10
C SER A 622 -17.93 -27.28 -63.42
N LEU A 623 -19.04 -27.61 -62.74
CA LEU A 623 -19.91 -28.79 -62.95
C LEU A 623 -19.29 -30.19 -63.26
N LYS A 624 -19.47 -31.18 -62.35
CA LYS A 624 -20.44 -32.31 -62.54
C LYS A 624 -20.51 -33.37 -61.41
N ARG A 625 -21.74 -33.61 -60.93
CA ARG A 625 -22.43 -34.87 -60.52
C ARG A 625 -21.67 -36.09 -59.91
N HIS A 626 -22.08 -36.41 -58.68
CA HIS A 626 -22.68 -37.68 -58.19
C HIS A 626 -21.97 -39.05 -58.40
N ARG A 627 -21.87 -39.83 -57.30
CA ARG A 627 -22.73 -41.03 -57.11
C ARG A 627 -22.86 -41.45 -55.62
N VAL A 628 -23.76 -42.40 -55.36
CA VAL A 628 -24.24 -42.91 -54.05
C VAL A 628 -24.32 -44.45 -54.12
N ILE A 629 -24.18 -45.16 -52.97
CA ILE A 629 -24.71 -46.50 -52.58
C ILE A 629 -24.04 -46.87 -51.22
N GLU A 630 -24.72 -47.11 -50.08
CA GLU A 630 -25.59 -48.25 -49.66
C GLU A 630 -24.81 -49.57 -49.41
N GLN A 631 -25.13 -50.49 -48.47
CA GLN A 631 -26.16 -50.68 -47.40
C GLN A 631 -25.57 -51.70 -46.34
N GLY A 632 -26.15 -52.12 -45.21
CA GLY A 632 -27.42 -51.83 -44.48
C GLY A 632 -27.85 -52.97 -43.50
N THR A 633 -28.49 -52.63 -42.35
CA THR A 633 -29.25 -53.54 -41.40
C THR A 633 -28.50 -54.58 -40.52
N GLY A 634 -29.00 -55.07 -39.36
CA GLY A 634 -30.14 -54.67 -38.49
C GLY A 634 -30.64 -55.74 -37.44
N SER A 635 -31.45 -55.32 -36.44
CA SER A 635 -32.29 -56.16 -35.50
C SER A 635 -31.57 -57.05 -34.45
N SER A 636 -32.16 -57.59 -33.34
CA SER A 636 -33.50 -57.58 -32.68
C SER A 636 -33.33 -58.02 -31.18
N ALA A 637 -33.67 -57.27 -30.11
CA ALA A 637 -34.97 -56.98 -29.45
C ALA A 637 -35.36 -57.91 -28.25
N ILE A 638 -36.33 -57.44 -27.42
CA ILE A 638 -37.16 -58.16 -26.39
C ILE A 638 -36.54 -58.38 -24.97
N ARG A 639 -37.23 -58.28 -23.79
CA ARG A 639 -38.47 -57.61 -23.27
C ARG A 639 -38.56 -57.65 -21.70
N LYS A 640 -38.92 -56.53 -21.02
CA LYS A 640 -39.67 -56.41 -19.71
C LYS A 640 -38.94 -56.82 -18.41
N ARG A 641 -39.25 -56.37 -17.16
CA ARG A 641 -40.28 -55.55 -16.41
C ARG A 641 -39.56 -55.09 -15.09
N VAL A 642 -39.82 -54.10 -14.21
CA VAL A 642 -40.73 -52.94 -13.88
C VAL A 642 -39.80 -51.93 -13.10
N GLN A 643 -39.83 -50.59 -13.11
CA GLN A 643 -40.79 -49.56 -12.67
C GLN A 643 -41.22 -49.64 -11.18
N PHE A 644 -41.28 -48.56 -10.38
CA PHE A 644 -41.10 -47.10 -10.56
C PHE A 644 -40.26 -46.55 -9.35
N LYS A 645 -39.94 -45.26 -9.13
CA LYS A 645 -40.22 -43.94 -9.77
C LYS A 645 -39.13 -42.93 -9.30
N ASP A 646 -38.83 -41.89 -10.09
CA ASP A 646 -37.96 -40.76 -9.67
C ASP A 646 -38.54 -39.37 -10.09
N PRO A 647 -38.00 -38.24 -9.57
CA PRO A 647 -38.44 -36.86 -9.86
C PRO A 647 -38.24 -36.42 -11.34
N PRO A 648 -38.75 -35.23 -11.77
CA PRO A 648 -38.77 -34.87 -13.19
C PRO A 648 -37.38 -34.73 -13.79
N ALA A 649 -37.19 -35.30 -14.98
CA ALA A 649 -35.94 -35.25 -15.72
C ALA A 649 -35.54 -33.81 -16.10
N PRO A 650 -34.23 -33.50 -16.22
CA PRO A 650 -33.77 -32.21 -16.72
C PRO A 650 -34.34 -31.95 -18.12
N MET A 651 -34.66 -30.67 -18.39
CA MET A 651 -35.30 -30.26 -19.64
C MET A 651 -34.44 -30.65 -20.86
N GLN A 652 -35.10 -31.17 -21.90
CA GLN A 652 -34.43 -31.64 -23.11
C GLN A 652 -33.72 -30.50 -23.86
N PRO A 653 -32.58 -30.76 -24.51
CA PRO A 653 -31.89 -29.76 -25.34
C PRO A 653 -32.75 -29.39 -26.54
N LEU A 654 -33.19 -28.13 -26.61
CA LEU A 654 -34.06 -27.63 -27.67
C LEU A 654 -33.26 -27.28 -28.94
N CYS A 655 -32.78 -28.29 -29.67
CA CYS A 655 -32.45 -28.14 -31.08
C CYS A 655 -32.56 -29.47 -31.85
N SER A 656 -33.73 -29.71 -32.43
CA SER A 656 -33.88 -30.65 -33.54
C SER A 656 -33.35 -30.01 -34.82
N LYS A 657 -32.24 -30.52 -35.37
CA LYS A 657 -31.69 -30.25 -36.72
C LYS A 657 -32.14 -28.91 -37.36
N LEU A 658 -31.45 -27.83 -37.04
CA LEU A 658 -31.36 -26.68 -37.95
C LEU A 658 -30.17 -26.90 -38.89
N ASP A 659 -30.40 -26.69 -40.19
CA ASP A 659 -29.35 -26.82 -41.20
C ASP A 659 -28.27 -25.74 -41.03
N VAL A 660 -27.04 -26.07 -41.42
CA VAL A 660 -25.86 -25.22 -41.19
C VAL A 660 -25.82 -24.06 -42.19
N VAL A 661 -26.64 -23.04 -41.94
CA VAL A 661 -26.44 -21.69 -42.45
C VAL A 661 -25.32 -21.04 -41.62
N GLY A 662 -24.31 -20.49 -42.28
CA GLY A 662 -23.10 -19.99 -41.61
C GLY A 662 -23.39 -18.89 -40.58
N ILE A 663 -23.09 -19.16 -39.31
CA ILE A 663 -23.26 -18.20 -38.20
C ILE A 663 -22.47 -16.92 -38.55
N PRO A 664 -23.12 -15.74 -38.57
CA PRO A 664 -22.45 -14.51 -38.99
C PRO A 664 -21.39 -14.11 -37.97
N ASN A 665 -20.16 -13.89 -38.44
CA ASN A 665 -19.07 -13.36 -37.62
C ASN A 665 -19.19 -11.83 -37.52
N LEU A 666 -19.76 -11.37 -36.41
CA LEU A 666 -20.08 -9.97 -36.14
C LEU A 666 -18.82 -9.14 -35.86
N HIS A 667 -17.74 -9.76 -35.41
CA HIS A 667 -16.42 -9.12 -35.28
C HIS A 667 -15.83 -8.72 -36.65
N ILE A 668 -15.89 -9.62 -37.62
CA ILE A 668 -15.43 -9.35 -39.00
C ILE A 668 -16.36 -8.37 -39.71
N GLN A 669 -17.68 -8.55 -39.58
CA GLN A 669 -18.67 -7.71 -40.26
C GLN A 669 -18.89 -6.33 -39.60
N ARG A 670 -18.47 -6.16 -38.34
CA ARG A 670 -18.60 -4.95 -37.50
C ARG A 670 -19.99 -4.30 -37.52
N ASN A 671 -21.03 -5.11 -37.63
CA ASN A 671 -22.40 -4.69 -37.89
C ASN A 671 -23.38 -5.05 -36.75
N PHE A 672 -22.88 -5.43 -35.56
CA PHE A 672 -23.65 -5.96 -34.43
C PHE A 672 -25.03 -5.33 -34.25
N CYS A 673 -25.12 -4.03 -34.00
CA CYS A 673 -26.39 -3.35 -33.77
C CYS A 673 -27.35 -3.42 -34.97
N LYS A 674 -26.86 -3.36 -36.22
CA LYS A 674 -27.67 -3.53 -37.43
C LYS A 674 -28.18 -4.96 -37.62
N VAL A 675 -27.48 -5.95 -37.06
CA VAL A 675 -27.94 -7.34 -37.03
C VAL A 675 -29.00 -7.51 -35.94
N VAL A 676 -28.73 -6.97 -34.73
CA VAL A 676 -29.71 -6.92 -33.63
C VAL A 676 -31.02 -6.26 -34.06
N GLU A 677 -30.97 -5.13 -34.78
CA GLU A 677 -32.15 -4.45 -35.31
C GLU A 677 -32.96 -5.35 -36.26
N ARG A 678 -32.31 -6.06 -37.20
CA ARG A 678 -33.00 -7.01 -38.08
C ARG A 678 -33.67 -8.15 -37.32
N PHE A 679 -33.01 -8.71 -36.31
CA PHE A 679 -33.61 -9.79 -35.49
C PHE A 679 -34.80 -9.29 -34.66
N LEU A 680 -34.81 -8.03 -34.21
CA LEU A 680 -35.97 -7.39 -33.58
C LEU A 680 -37.14 -7.25 -34.57
N ASP A 681 -36.88 -6.76 -35.79
CA ASP A 681 -37.89 -6.56 -36.84
C ASP A 681 -38.57 -7.88 -37.26
N HIS A 682 -37.84 -8.99 -37.27
CA HIS A 682 -38.33 -10.32 -37.64
C HIS A 682 -38.93 -11.11 -36.46
N GLN A 683 -38.90 -10.55 -35.23
CA GLN A 683 -39.35 -11.19 -33.97
C GLN A 683 -38.76 -12.57 -33.65
N GLU A 684 -37.55 -12.87 -34.14
CA GLU A 684 -36.87 -14.14 -33.91
C GLU A 684 -36.29 -14.24 -32.48
N LYS A 685 -37.08 -14.80 -31.56
CA LYS A 685 -36.70 -14.99 -30.15
C LYS A 685 -35.82 -16.24 -29.95
N ASN A 686 -34.82 -16.12 -29.07
CA ASN A 686 -33.79 -17.14 -28.79
C ASN A 686 -32.90 -17.54 -29.99
N SER A 687 -33.02 -16.88 -31.15
CA SER A 687 -32.10 -17.09 -32.27
C SER A 687 -30.68 -16.64 -31.92
N CYS A 688 -29.70 -17.38 -32.46
CA CYS A 688 -28.29 -17.00 -32.42
C CYS A 688 -28.04 -15.80 -33.35
N ILE A 689 -27.73 -14.64 -32.78
CA ILE A 689 -27.48 -13.39 -33.50
C ILE A 689 -26.17 -13.47 -34.29
N GLY A 690 -25.16 -14.15 -33.73
CA GLY A 690 -23.85 -14.34 -34.36
C GLY A 690 -22.68 -14.46 -33.37
N LEU A 691 -21.48 -14.60 -33.91
CA LEU A 691 -20.23 -14.66 -33.15
C LEU A 691 -19.69 -13.24 -32.95
N LEU A 692 -19.66 -12.74 -31.71
CA LEU A 692 -19.18 -11.41 -31.33
C LEU A 692 -17.66 -11.26 -31.39
N GLY A 693 -16.91 -12.36 -31.29
CA GLY A 693 -15.46 -12.37 -31.28
C GLY A 693 -14.90 -13.79 -31.35
N ASP A 694 -13.78 -13.92 -32.06
CA ASP A 694 -12.97 -15.14 -32.19
C ASP A 694 -11.54 -14.80 -31.76
N ASN A 695 -11.38 -14.49 -30.47
CA ASN A 695 -10.10 -14.11 -29.88
C ASN A 695 -9.28 -15.38 -29.58
N GLU A 696 -7.95 -15.29 -29.49
CA GLU A 696 -7.09 -16.43 -29.15
C GLU A 696 -7.48 -17.13 -27.83
N THR A 697 -8.14 -16.39 -26.92
CA THR A 697 -8.52 -16.86 -25.58
C THR A 697 -9.97 -17.34 -25.48
N CYS A 698 -10.92 -16.73 -26.19
CA CYS A 698 -12.37 -16.96 -26.01
C CYS A 698 -13.17 -16.78 -27.30
N ASN A 699 -14.20 -17.61 -27.48
CA ASN A 699 -15.25 -17.46 -28.48
C ASN A 699 -16.53 -16.94 -27.80
N HIS A 700 -17.15 -15.90 -28.34
CA HIS A 700 -18.33 -15.25 -27.74
C HIS A 700 -19.54 -15.37 -28.67
N LEU A 701 -20.51 -16.23 -28.32
CA LEU A 701 -21.69 -16.51 -29.14
C LEU A 701 -22.94 -15.85 -28.54
N ALA A 702 -23.58 -14.94 -29.29
CA ALA A 702 -24.66 -14.09 -28.79
C ALA A 702 -26.05 -14.55 -29.25
N TYR A 703 -27.02 -14.48 -28.35
CA TYR A 703 -28.42 -14.89 -28.54
C TYR A 703 -29.37 -13.76 -28.14
N LEU A 704 -30.48 -13.61 -28.88
CA LEU A 704 -31.51 -12.62 -28.53
C LEU A 704 -32.42 -13.21 -27.45
N ALA A 705 -32.31 -12.72 -26.21
CA ALA A 705 -33.02 -13.30 -25.08
C ALA A 705 -34.55 -13.15 -25.22
N SER A 706 -35.31 -14.21 -24.90
CA SER A 706 -36.78 -14.28 -25.02
C SER A 706 -37.56 -13.11 -24.40
N ARG A 707 -37.01 -12.52 -23.33
CA ARG A 707 -37.55 -11.35 -22.60
C ARG A 707 -37.34 -10.00 -23.29
N THR A 708 -36.67 -9.98 -24.43
CA THR A 708 -36.62 -8.80 -25.32
C THR A 708 -38.04 -8.44 -25.78
N ASN A 709 -38.30 -7.13 -25.90
CA ASN A 709 -39.62 -6.51 -26.11
C ASN A 709 -40.57 -6.55 -24.89
N MET A 710 -40.09 -6.89 -23.68
CA MET A 710 -40.83 -6.60 -22.44
C MET A 710 -40.42 -5.22 -21.91
N ILE A 711 -41.40 -4.36 -21.63
CA ILE A 711 -41.15 -3.10 -20.90
C ILE A 711 -40.79 -3.48 -19.46
N GLN A 712 -39.58 -3.14 -19.04
CA GLN A 712 -39.08 -3.32 -17.68
C GLN A 712 -38.53 -1.99 -17.18
N THR A 713 -38.91 -1.60 -15.97
CA THR A 713 -38.32 -0.43 -15.31
C THR A 713 -37.04 -0.84 -14.62
N ALA A 714 -35.94 -0.17 -14.97
CA ALA A 714 -34.72 -0.19 -14.17
C ALA A 714 -34.80 0.91 -13.12
N THR A 715 -34.32 0.63 -11.92
CA THR A 715 -34.16 1.61 -10.83
C THR A 715 -32.76 1.43 -10.27
N SER A 716 -32.04 2.51 -10.04
CA SER A 716 -30.70 2.45 -9.44
C SER A 716 -30.78 2.06 -7.95
N LEU A 717 -29.71 1.51 -7.41
CA LEU A 717 -29.60 1.20 -5.98
C LEU A 717 -29.70 2.49 -5.15
N SER A 718 -29.15 3.60 -5.65
CA SER A 718 -29.28 4.95 -5.05
C SER A 718 -30.75 5.40 -4.98
N GLU A 719 -31.51 5.30 -6.08
CA GLU A 719 -32.95 5.63 -6.10
C GLU A 719 -33.76 4.71 -5.17
N MET A 720 -33.54 3.40 -5.25
CA MET A 720 -34.26 2.41 -4.42
C MET A 720 -34.05 2.66 -2.92
N ILE A 721 -32.87 3.14 -2.53
CA ILE A 721 -32.52 3.53 -1.17
C ILE A 721 -33.04 4.94 -0.82
N SER A 722 -33.21 5.84 -1.80
CA SER A 722 -33.66 7.23 -1.59
C SER A 722 -35.19 7.40 -1.47
N GLN A 723 -35.98 6.46 -1.99
CA GLN A 723 -37.45 6.60 -2.02
C GLN A 723 -38.05 6.64 -0.60
N PRO A 724 -38.82 7.68 -0.22
CA PRO A 724 -39.50 7.73 1.07
C PRO A 724 -40.66 6.71 1.09
N ARG A 725 -40.43 5.55 1.69
CA ARG A 725 -41.40 4.45 1.75
C ARG A 725 -42.48 4.78 2.79
N SER A 726 -43.71 5.00 2.33
CA SER A 726 -44.85 5.42 3.17
C SER A 726 -45.34 4.37 4.17
N ASP A 727 -44.97 3.10 3.96
CA ASP A 727 -45.38 1.98 4.81
C ASP A 727 -44.16 1.40 5.53
N ILE A 728 -44.26 1.26 6.85
CA ILE A 728 -43.22 0.70 7.73
C ILE A 728 -42.88 -0.76 7.35
N THR A 729 -43.80 -1.47 6.70
CA THR A 729 -43.64 -2.83 6.19
C THR A 729 -42.77 -2.96 4.93
N LYS A 730 -42.14 -1.86 4.47
CA LYS A 730 -41.34 -1.83 3.23
C LYS A 730 -39.86 -1.48 3.42
N GLU A 731 -39.32 -1.44 4.63
CA GLU A 731 -37.86 -1.46 4.80
C GLU A 731 -37.25 -2.78 4.31
N MET A 732 -36.03 -2.74 3.80
CA MET A 732 -35.31 -3.94 3.35
C MET A 732 -34.89 -4.80 4.55
N SER A 733 -35.15 -6.11 4.48
CA SER A 733 -34.70 -7.04 5.53
C SER A 733 -33.18 -7.04 5.69
N GLN A 734 -32.69 -7.51 6.84
CA GLN A 734 -31.24 -7.68 7.05
C GLN A 734 -30.67 -8.75 6.10
N PHE A 735 -31.46 -9.78 5.78
CA PHE A 735 -31.16 -10.75 4.73
C PHE A 735 -30.96 -10.07 3.37
N GLU A 736 -31.93 -9.32 2.85
CA GLU A 736 -31.81 -8.62 1.56
C GLU A 736 -30.59 -7.70 1.49
N ARG A 737 -30.32 -6.95 2.56
CA ARG A 737 -29.19 -6.01 2.63
C ARG A 737 -27.84 -6.73 2.60
N VAL A 738 -27.68 -7.80 3.38
CA VAL A 738 -26.47 -8.64 3.36
C VAL A 738 -26.33 -9.37 2.02
N ARG A 739 -27.43 -9.87 1.47
CA ARG A 739 -27.49 -10.54 0.17
C ARG A 739 -27.05 -9.62 -0.95
N LEU A 740 -27.57 -8.39 -1.05
CA LEU A 740 -27.10 -7.40 -2.02
C LEU A 740 -25.62 -7.04 -1.79
N ALA A 741 -25.19 -6.83 -0.54
CA ALA A 741 -23.78 -6.60 -0.21
C ALA A 741 -22.88 -7.76 -0.71
N LYS A 742 -23.33 -9.02 -0.62
CA LYS A 742 -22.61 -10.18 -1.17
C LYS A 742 -22.54 -10.16 -2.68
N HIS A 743 -23.63 -9.82 -3.38
CA HIS A 743 -23.63 -9.71 -4.84
C HIS A 743 -22.63 -8.63 -5.31
N LEU A 744 -22.59 -7.48 -4.63
CA LEU A 744 -21.62 -6.42 -4.89
C LEU A 744 -20.17 -6.87 -4.60
N ALA A 745 -19.92 -7.58 -3.49
CA ALA A 745 -18.59 -8.10 -3.17
C ALA A 745 -18.10 -9.12 -4.20
N THR A 746 -18.97 -10.06 -4.58
CA THR A 746 -18.69 -11.12 -5.55
C THR A 746 -18.42 -10.53 -6.94
N ALA A 747 -19.15 -9.48 -7.33
CA ALA A 747 -18.91 -8.73 -8.56
C ALA A 747 -17.50 -8.11 -8.64
N VAL A 748 -16.93 -7.65 -7.52
CA VAL A 748 -15.54 -7.16 -7.54
C VAL A 748 -14.56 -8.29 -7.89
N LEU A 749 -14.74 -9.53 -7.40
CA LEU A 749 -13.91 -10.65 -7.85
C LEU A 749 -14.10 -10.96 -9.35
N TYR A 750 -15.34 -10.91 -9.88
CA TYR A 750 -15.59 -11.17 -11.30
C TYR A 750 -15.05 -10.08 -12.25
N PHE A 751 -15.17 -8.80 -11.89
CA PHE A 751 -15.01 -7.69 -12.84
C PHE A 751 -13.85 -6.72 -12.53
N HIS A 752 -13.13 -6.86 -11.40
CA HIS A 752 -11.90 -6.08 -11.18
C HIS A 752 -10.92 -6.27 -12.35
N SER A 753 -10.17 -5.21 -12.65
CA SER A 753 -9.21 -5.17 -13.76
C SER A 753 -9.83 -5.44 -15.16
N THR A 754 -11.15 -5.50 -15.27
CA THR A 754 -11.87 -5.46 -16.54
C THR A 754 -12.51 -4.08 -16.74
N PRO A 755 -12.66 -3.59 -17.98
CA PRO A 755 -13.30 -2.28 -18.23
C PRO A 755 -14.78 -2.20 -17.84
N TRP A 756 -15.43 -3.34 -17.52
CA TRP A 756 -16.80 -3.36 -17.00
C TRP A 756 -16.95 -2.63 -15.66
N LEU A 757 -15.94 -2.73 -14.78
CA LEU A 757 -15.98 -2.17 -13.43
C LEU A 757 -15.28 -0.81 -13.37
N ASN A 758 -16.07 0.27 -13.32
CA ASN A 758 -15.52 1.62 -13.14
C ASN A 758 -14.78 1.71 -11.79
N LYS A 759 -13.56 2.27 -11.80
CA LYS A 759 -12.78 2.54 -10.58
C LYS A 759 -13.55 3.41 -9.57
N ALA A 760 -14.45 4.26 -10.07
CA ALA A 760 -15.23 5.20 -9.29
C ALA A 760 -16.67 4.74 -8.99
N TRP A 761 -17.03 3.47 -9.22
CA TRP A 761 -18.42 2.99 -9.14
C TRP A 761 -19.17 3.35 -7.84
N ARG A 762 -20.48 3.56 -7.98
CA ARG A 762 -21.44 3.96 -6.92
C ARG A 762 -22.75 3.17 -7.03
N SER A 763 -23.64 3.39 -6.06
CA SER A 763 -25.02 2.88 -6.06
C SER A 763 -25.89 3.45 -7.20
N GLU A 764 -25.42 4.49 -7.89
CA GLU A 764 -26.03 5.00 -9.13
C GLU A 764 -25.73 4.09 -10.35
N ASP A 765 -24.56 3.44 -10.41
CA ASP A 765 -24.21 2.54 -11.52
C ASP A 765 -24.97 1.20 -11.45
N VAL A 766 -25.28 0.76 -10.22
CA VAL A 766 -25.94 -0.51 -9.93
C VAL A 766 -27.46 -0.38 -10.09
N HIS A 767 -28.05 -1.22 -10.92
CA HIS A 767 -29.48 -1.19 -11.27
C HIS A 767 -30.18 -2.52 -10.97
N LEU A 768 -31.45 -2.42 -10.60
CA LEU A 768 -32.36 -3.54 -10.36
C LEU A 768 -33.59 -3.37 -11.27
N PHE A 769 -34.05 -4.45 -11.89
CA PHE A 769 -35.18 -4.42 -12.82
C PHE A 769 -36.46 -4.92 -12.14
N ASN A 770 -37.59 -4.24 -12.41
CA ASN A 770 -38.92 -4.52 -11.87
C ASN A 770 -38.99 -4.61 -10.31
N PRO A 771 -38.47 -3.62 -9.54
CA PRO A 771 -38.45 -3.66 -8.07
C PRO A 771 -39.81 -3.39 -7.38
N HIS A 772 -40.91 -3.34 -8.14
CA HIS A 772 -42.24 -2.96 -7.64
C HIS A 772 -43.31 -3.93 -8.17
N GLY A 773 -43.90 -4.73 -7.28
CA GLY A 773 -45.03 -5.62 -7.60
C GLY A 773 -45.41 -6.55 -6.46
N THR A 774 -44.41 -7.20 -5.86
CA THR A 774 -44.52 -8.01 -4.63
C THR A 774 -43.38 -7.66 -3.67
N THR A 775 -43.45 -8.16 -2.44
CA THR A 775 -42.29 -8.29 -1.54
C THR A 775 -41.17 -9.12 -2.19
N ILE A 776 -39.94 -9.01 -1.66
CA ILE A 776 -38.79 -9.85 -2.09
C ILE A 776 -38.92 -11.23 -1.41
N ASP A 777 -40.04 -11.88 -1.70
CA ASP A 777 -40.59 -13.01 -0.96
C ASP A 777 -41.07 -14.06 -1.96
N GLN A 778 -40.74 -15.33 -1.68
CA GLN A 778 -41.21 -16.55 -2.34
C GLN A 778 -40.89 -16.81 -3.85
N SER A 779 -40.34 -15.88 -4.66
CA SER A 779 -39.87 -16.25 -6.02
C SER A 779 -38.63 -15.54 -6.58
N GLN A 780 -37.57 -16.32 -6.77
CA GLN A 780 -36.48 -16.21 -7.77
C GLN A 780 -35.78 -14.84 -8.00
N HIS A 781 -34.58 -14.72 -7.42
CA HIS A 781 -33.42 -13.99 -7.97
C HIS A 781 -33.68 -12.62 -8.62
N VAL A 782 -33.82 -11.57 -7.79
CA VAL A 782 -33.58 -10.19 -8.26
C VAL A 782 -32.06 -10.01 -8.45
N ILE A 783 -31.60 -10.17 -9.69
CA ILE A 783 -30.18 -10.04 -10.05
C ILE A 783 -29.83 -8.54 -10.22
N PRO A 784 -28.80 -8.01 -9.52
CA PRO A 784 -28.30 -6.67 -9.80
C PRO A 784 -27.46 -6.62 -11.08
N TYR A 785 -27.56 -5.49 -11.79
CA TYR A 785 -26.82 -5.20 -13.02
C TYR A 785 -25.93 -3.97 -12.82
N MET A 786 -24.80 -3.88 -13.52
CA MET A 786 -23.93 -2.70 -13.51
C MET A 786 -23.93 -2.02 -14.88
N THR A 787 -24.11 -0.70 -14.88
CA THR A 787 -24.00 0.12 -16.07
C THR A 787 -22.53 0.32 -16.45
N SER A 788 -22.21 0.12 -17.73
CA SER A 788 -20.88 0.33 -18.31
C SER A 788 -21.01 0.84 -19.75
N SER A 789 -20.07 1.70 -20.17
CA SER A 789 -20.06 2.31 -21.50
C SER A 789 -18.92 1.73 -22.34
N VAL A 790 -19.23 0.76 -23.21
CA VAL A 790 -18.27 0.11 -24.11
C VAL A 790 -17.91 1.06 -25.25
N SER A 791 -16.79 1.78 -25.11
CA SER A 791 -16.34 2.83 -26.04
C SER A 791 -15.10 2.45 -26.86
N THR A 792 -14.99 2.96 -28.09
CA THR A 792 -13.77 2.85 -28.92
C THR A 792 -12.68 3.83 -28.50
N GLU A 793 -13.01 4.85 -27.70
CA GLU A 793 -12.11 5.89 -27.22
C GLU A 793 -11.83 5.72 -25.73
N SER A 794 -10.58 5.93 -25.32
CA SER A 794 -10.11 5.72 -23.95
C SER A 794 -10.34 6.94 -23.06
N GLN A 795 -11.52 7.04 -22.43
CA GLN A 795 -11.82 8.09 -21.45
C GLN A 795 -12.55 7.56 -20.21
N GLN A 796 -11.97 7.80 -19.04
CA GLN A 796 -12.50 8.80 -18.10
C GLN A 796 -11.41 9.19 -17.09
N ALA A 797 -11.36 10.45 -16.69
CA ALA A 797 -10.51 10.91 -15.60
C ALA A 797 -11.21 10.61 -14.27
N SER A 798 -10.55 9.85 -13.37
CA SER A 798 -11.07 9.61 -12.02
C SER A 798 -11.04 10.90 -11.18
N PRO A 799 -12.02 11.14 -10.29
CA PRO A 799 -12.03 12.31 -9.41
C PRO A 799 -10.75 12.45 -8.57
N ALA A 800 -10.34 13.67 -8.25
CA ALA A 800 -9.00 13.94 -7.72
C ALA A 800 -8.71 13.22 -6.40
N TYR A 801 -9.70 13.08 -5.52
CA TYR A 801 -9.56 12.39 -4.23
C TYR A 801 -9.30 10.87 -4.36
N HIS A 802 -9.58 10.25 -5.51
CA HIS A 802 -9.32 8.81 -5.73
C HIS A 802 -7.82 8.49 -5.73
N ARG A 803 -6.94 9.51 -5.76
CA ARG A 803 -5.49 9.40 -5.54
C ARG A 803 -5.08 9.14 -4.08
N PHE A 804 -5.95 9.45 -3.12
CA PHE A 804 -5.67 9.32 -1.67
C PHE A 804 -6.31 8.07 -1.06
N ILE A 805 -7.26 7.46 -1.77
CA ILE A 805 -7.92 6.20 -1.39
C ILE A 805 -7.01 5.03 -1.82
N ARG A 806 -6.65 4.14 -0.88
CA ARG A 806 -5.78 2.96 -1.15
C ARG A 806 -6.26 2.09 -2.31
N ASN A 807 -7.58 1.87 -2.41
CA ASN A 807 -8.21 1.16 -3.51
C ASN A 807 -9.62 1.74 -3.78
N PRO A 808 -9.81 2.54 -4.84
CA PRO A 808 -11.09 3.20 -5.13
C PRO A 808 -12.29 2.26 -5.33
N VAL A 809 -12.07 1.07 -5.92
CA VAL A 809 -13.13 0.06 -6.15
C VAL A 809 -13.65 -0.49 -4.82
N LEU A 810 -12.74 -0.81 -3.89
CA LEU A 810 -13.10 -1.30 -2.55
C LEU A 810 -13.70 -0.20 -1.66
N PHE A 811 -13.30 1.06 -1.85
CA PHE A 811 -13.95 2.19 -1.19
C PHE A 811 -15.39 2.38 -1.69
N GLY A 812 -15.63 2.35 -3.02
CA GLY A 812 -16.99 2.39 -3.57
C GLY A 812 -17.89 1.25 -3.05
N LEU A 813 -17.33 0.04 -2.95
CA LEU A 813 -17.99 -1.10 -2.29
C LEU A 813 -18.32 -0.81 -0.81
N GLY A 814 -17.35 -0.28 -0.06
CA GLY A 814 -17.52 0.08 1.35
C GLY A 814 -18.55 1.20 1.57
N VAL A 815 -18.64 2.16 0.66
CA VAL A 815 -19.69 3.20 0.65
C VAL A 815 -21.06 2.56 0.45
N MET A 816 -21.24 1.73 -0.57
CA MET A 816 -22.52 1.05 -0.82
C MET A 816 -22.94 0.11 0.34
N PHE A 817 -21.98 -0.46 1.08
CA PHE A 817 -22.31 -1.21 2.31
C PHE A 817 -22.85 -0.31 3.42
N LEU A 818 -22.38 0.94 3.56
CA LEU A 818 -23.00 1.91 4.46
C LEU A 818 -24.39 2.32 3.98
N GLU A 819 -24.57 2.56 2.68
CA GLU A 819 -25.87 2.94 2.11
C GLU A 819 -26.92 1.84 2.31
N LEU A 820 -26.54 0.57 2.07
CA LEU A 820 -27.34 -0.60 2.41
C LEU A 820 -27.61 -0.69 3.92
N ALA A 821 -26.60 -0.53 4.77
CA ALA A 821 -26.79 -0.63 6.22
C ALA A 821 -27.76 0.42 6.77
N PHE A 822 -27.64 1.68 6.34
CA PHE A 822 -28.44 2.80 6.83
C PHE A 822 -29.76 3.00 6.08
N GLN A 823 -29.93 2.40 4.89
CA GLN A 823 -31.04 2.64 3.98
C GLN A 823 -31.20 4.13 3.64
N ALA A 824 -30.08 4.79 3.38
CA ALA A 824 -30.02 6.16 2.87
C ALA A 824 -28.70 6.38 2.09
N PRO A 825 -28.66 7.19 1.01
CA PRO A 825 -27.41 7.48 0.29
C PRO A 825 -26.40 8.19 1.19
N LEU A 826 -25.10 7.98 0.99
CA LEU A 826 -24.06 8.49 1.89
C LEU A 826 -24.13 10.02 2.01
N ALA A 827 -24.42 10.72 0.91
CA ALA A 827 -24.60 12.17 0.88
C ALA A 827 -25.65 12.67 1.88
N SER A 828 -26.74 11.92 2.11
CA SER A 828 -27.80 12.27 3.07
C SER A 828 -27.39 12.07 4.54
N LEU A 829 -26.34 11.29 4.78
CA LEU A 829 -25.80 11.01 6.12
C LEU A 829 -24.73 12.04 6.54
N THR A 830 -24.32 12.93 5.62
CA THR A 830 -23.32 14.00 5.81
C THR A 830 -23.74 14.97 6.92
N GLN A 831 -22.77 15.40 7.73
CA GLN A 831 -22.96 16.37 8.81
C GLN A 831 -22.02 17.58 8.64
N SER A 832 -22.32 18.67 9.35
CA SER A 832 -21.53 19.90 9.32
C SER A 832 -20.10 19.75 9.85
N ILE A 833 -19.73 18.60 10.44
CA ILE A 833 -18.35 18.25 10.79
C ILE A 833 -17.60 17.68 9.57
N ASP A 834 -18.23 16.82 8.77
CA ASP A 834 -17.59 16.20 7.60
C ASP A 834 -17.33 17.24 6.50
N LEU A 835 -18.22 18.23 6.36
CA LEU A 835 -18.02 19.40 5.51
C LEU A 835 -16.84 20.28 5.95
N ARG A 836 -16.52 20.32 7.25
CA ARG A 836 -15.41 21.14 7.79
C ARG A 836 -14.06 20.44 7.68
N GLU A 837 -14.03 19.13 7.88
CA GLU A 837 -12.80 18.33 7.72
C GLU A 837 -12.53 18.05 6.22
N GLY A 838 -13.56 17.99 5.37
CA GLY A 838 -13.44 17.75 3.92
C GLY A 838 -12.90 18.93 3.11
N GLY A 839 -13.25 20.17 3.47
CA GLY A 839 -12.84 21.36 2.70
C GLY A 839 -13.63 21.50 1.39
N ASP A 840 -12.95 21.45 0.25
CA ASP A 840 -13.61 21.32 -1.06
C ASP A 840 -14.37 19.97 -1.15
N SER A 841 -15.38 19.90 -2.03
CA SER A 841 -16.39 18.82 -2.08
C SER A 841 -15.83 17.38 -2.05
N ASP A 842 -14.67 17.19 -2.65
CA ASP A 842 -14.07 15.89 -2.99
C ASP A 842 -13.77 14.98 -1.78
N PHE A 843 -13.54 15.52 -0.58
CA PHE A 843 -13.26 14.69 0.61
C PHE A 843 -14.45 14.50 1.56
N VAL A 844 -15.59 15.14 1.29
CA VAL A 844 -16.78 15.08 2.18
C VAL A 844 -17.33 13.65 2.29
N GLU A 845 -17.31 12.88 1.19
CA GLU A 845 -17.67 11.44 1.21
C GLU A 845 -16.77 10.65 2.17
N TYR A 846 -15.46 10.89 2.15
CA TYR A 846 -14.48 10.14 2.93
C TYR A 846 -14.69 10.33 4.43
N PHE A 847 -14.84 11.58 4.90
CA PHE A 847 -15.09 11.87 6.31
C PHE A 847 -16.47 11.35 6.77
N THR A 848 -17.49 11.49 5.91
CA THR A 848 -18.83 10.94 6.18
C THR A 848 -18.79 9.41 6.33
N ALA A 849 -18.13 8.70 5.42
CA ALA A 849 -17.95 7.24 5.51
C ALA A 849 -17.16 6.83 6.77
N HIS A 850 -16.07 7.53 7.08
CA HIS A 850 -15.26 7.28 8.28
C HIS A 850 -16.04 7.49 9.59
N ARG A 851 -16.94 8.49 9.64
CA ARG A 851 -17.80 8.72 10.81
C ARG A 851 -18.94 7.70 10.90
N VAL A 852 -19.56 7.37 9.77
CA VAL A 852 -20.77 6.51 9.71
C VAL A 852 -20.45 5.02 9.91
N VAL A 853 -19.28 4.52 9.47
CA VAL A 853 -18.93 3.10 9.60
C VAL A 853 -18.90 2.60 11.04
N GLU A 854 -18.49 3.43 11.99
CA GLU A 854 -18.45 3.02 13.41
C GLU A 854 -19.85 2.72 13.98
N MET A 855 -20.87 3.42 13.48
CA MET A 855 -22.28 3.24 13.85
C MET A 855 -22.97 2.06 13.13
N SER A 856 -22.47 1.61 11.97
CA SER A 856 -23.13 0.58 11.14
C SER A 856 -23.45 -0.75 11.86
N HIS A 857 -22.74 -1.07 12.94
CA HIS A 857 -22.97 -2.28 13.74
C HIS A 857 -24.35 -2.35 14.41
N SER A 858 -25.01 -1.21 14.65
CA SER A 858 -26.36 -1.15 15.23
C SER A 858 -27.48 -1.27 14.18
N LYS A 859 -27.13 -1.35 12.90
CA LYS A 859 -28.06 -1.45 11.77
C LYS A 859 -28.11 -2.83 11.12
N ILE A 860 -26.98 -3.54 11.10
CA ILE A 860 -26.89 -4.94 10.68
C ILE A 860 -26.17 -5.75 11.78
N SER A 861 -24.84 -5.80 11.79
CA SER A 861 -24.08 -6.55 12.81
C SER A 861 -22.64 -6.05 13.01
N LYS A 862 -22.01 -6.48 14.11
CA LYS A 862 -20.57 -6.26 14.36
C LYS A 862 -19.70 -6.80 13.22
N SER A 863 -20.05 -7.97 12.68
CA SER A 863 -19.36 -8.59 11.53
C SER A 863 -19.52 -7.77 10.25
N PHE A 864 -20.72 -7.25 9.98
CA PHE A 864 -20.98 -6.41 8.80
C PHE A 864 -20.22 -5.06 8.88
N LYS A 865 -20.17 -4.43 10.06
CA LYS A 865 -19.32 -3.25 10.31
C LYS A 865 -17.86 -3.53 9.95
N GLU A 866 -17.31 -4.64 10.44
CA GLU A 866 -15.90 -4.95 10.26
C GLU A 866 -15.57 -5.33 8.81
N VAL A 867 -16.47 -6.01 8.11
CA VAL A 867 -16.41 -6.21 6.65
C VAL A 867 -16.37 -4.86 5.92
N THR A 868 -17.28 -3.95 6.25
CA THR A 868 -17.36 -2.60 5.65
C THR A 868 -16.10 -1.77 5.90
N LYS A 869 -15.57 -1.84 7.13
CA LYS A 869 -14.35 -1.16 7.56
C LYS A 869 -13.13 -1.59 6.72
N ARG A 870 -13.00 -2.89 6.44
CA ARG A 870 -11.91 -3.43 5.61
C ARG A 870 -12.04 -3.01 4.15
N CYS A 871 -13.26 -2.94 3.60
CA CYS A 871 -13.50 -2.40 2.26
C CYS A 871 -13.09 -0.92 2.16
N LEU A 872 -13.59 -0.05 3.05
CA LEU A 872 -13.29 1.39 3.06
C LEU A 872 -11.80 1.71 3.15
N TYR A 873 -11.06 1.01 4.01
CA TYR A 873 -9.63 1.29 4.25
C TYR A 873 -8.67 0.36 3.51
N CYS A 874 -9.18 -0.56 2.68
CA CYS A 874 -8.41 -1.63 2.04
C CYS A 874 -7.53 -2.41 3.05
N ASP A 875 -8.05 -2.66 4.25
CA ASP A 875 -7.27 -3.24 5.36
C ASP A 875 -7.34 -4.77 5.39
N PHE A 876 -6.57 -5.39 4.49
CA PHE A 876 -6.52 -6.84 4.32
C PHE A 876 -5.22 -7.48 4.81
N GLY A 877 -4.20 -6.69 5.17
CA GLY A 877 -2.86 -7.18 5.52
C GLY A 877 -1.95 -7.47 4.31
N HIS A 878 -2.26 -6.86 3.16
CA HIS A 878 -1.54 -7.03 1.89
C HIS A 878 -1.29 -5.66 1.24
N ASP A 879 -0.79 -5.66 0.00
CA ASP A 879 -0.84 -4.52 -0.90
C ASP A 879 -2.29 -4.02 -1.14
N SER A 880 -2.46 -2.92 -1.89
CA SER A 880 -3.79 -2.41 -2.28
C SER A 880 -4.14 -2.67 -3.75
N ASP A 881 -3.35 -3.47 -4.46
CA ASP A 881 -3.60 -3.84 -5.84
C ASP A 881 -4.46 -5.11 -5.91
N PHE A 882 -5.70 -4.96 -6.37
CA PHE A 882 -6.64 -6.08 -6.43
C PHE A 882 -6.33 -7.10 -7.54
N THR A 883 -5.28 -6.89 -8.35
CA THR A 883 -4.68 -7.97 -9.16
C THR A 883 -3.91 -9.00 -8.31
N SER A 884 -3.51 -8.64 -7.09
CA SER A 884 -2.74 -9.49 -6.17
C SER A 884 -3.57 -10.70 -5.71
N PRO A 885 -3.17 -11.95 -6.03
CA PRO A 885 -3.93 -13.14 -5.61
C PRO A 885 -4.01 -13.28 -4.09
N ALA A 886 -3.05 -12.71 -3.35
CA ALA A 886 -3.09 -12.64 -1.90
C ALA A 886 -4.23 -11.72 -1.41
N LEU A 887 -4.37 -10.53 -2.00
CA LEU A 887 -5.47 -9.61 -1.68
C LEU A 887 -6.84 -10.18 -2.10
N GLN A 888 -6.95 -10.77 -3.29
CA GLN A 888 -8.17 -11.46 -3.76
C GLN A 888 -8.59 -12.58 -2.80
N GLN A 889 -7.65 -13.44 -2.39
CA GLN A 889 -7.92 -14.55 -1.47
C GLN A 889 -8.25 -14.05 -0.04
N ALA A 890 -7.58 -13.00 0.42
CA ALA A 890 -7.88 -12.35 1.70
C ALA A 890 -9.25 -11.67 1.69
N PHE A 891 -9.64 -11.03 0.58
CA PHE A 891 -10.96 -10.44 0.38
C PHE A 891 -12.05 -11.52 0.38
N TYR A 892 -11.87 -12.61 -0.39
CA TYR A 892 -12.80 -13.74 -0.35
C TYR A 892 -12.99 -14.27 1.08
N ASN A 893 -11.91 -14.45 1.84
CA ASN A 893 -11.95 -14.98 3.21
C ASN A 893 -12.49 -13.99 4.26
N LYS A 894 -12.22 -12.68 4.12
CA LYS A 894 -12.55 -11.64 5.12
C LYS A 894 -13.80 -10.81 4.80
N VAL A 895 -14.35 -10.94 3.58
CA VAL A 895 -15.56 -10.25 3.10
C VAL A 895 -16.59 -11.28 2.63
N ILE A 896 -16.36 -11.97 1.50
CA ILE A 896 -17.39 -12.82 0.88
C ILE A 896 -17.81 -13.97 1.80
N ALA A 897 -16.86 -14.72 2.36
CA ALA A 897 -17.16 -15.83 3.27
C ALA A 897 -17.83 -15.37 4.60
N VAL A 898 -17.71 -14.09 4.97
CA VAL A 898 -18.40 -13.50 6.12
C VAL A 898 -19.81 -13.05 5.73
N LEU A 899 -20.00 -12.54 4.52
CA LEU A 899 -21.31 -12.19 3.96
C LEU A 899 -22.14 -13.42 3.60
N ASP A 900 -21.52 -14.52 3.13
CA ASP A 900 -22.16 -15.84 3.01
C ASP A 900 -22.74 -16.27 4.36
N GLY A 901 -21.92 -16.33 5.41
CA GLY A 901 -22.37 -16.76 6.74
C GLY A 901 -23.39 -15.82 7.40
N LEU A 902 -23.37 -14.52 7.07
CA LEU A 902 -24.43 -13.59 7.49
C LEU A 902 -25.72 -13.76 6.66
N GLU A 903 -25.64 -14.06 5.36
CA GLU A 903 -26.82 -14.36 4.53
C GLU A 903 -27.47 -15.67 4.97
N ASP A 904 -26.67 -16.67 5.37
CA ASP A 904 -27.15 -17.89 5.99
C ASP A 904 -27.90 -17.60 7.30
N VAL A 905 -27.24 -16.94 8.26
CA VAL A 905 -27.86 -16.59 9.56
C VAL A 905 -29.14 -15.75 9.40
N TYR A 906 -29.16 -14.77 8.49
CA TYR A 906 -30.36 -13.94 8.30
C TYR A 906 -31.46 -14.58 7.46
N ARG A 907 -31.17 -15.62 6.66
CA ARG A 907 -32.20 -16.45 6.03
C ARG A 907 -32.85 -17.35 7.06
N ASP A 908 -32.03 -18.03 7.86
CA ASP A 908 -32.53 -18.97 8.87
C ASP A 908 -33.39 -18.20 9.91
N LEU A 909 -33.05 -16.93 10.22
CA LEU A 909 -33.87 -15.98 11.00
C LEU A 909 -35.06 -15.32 10.24
N GLN A 910 -35.41 -15.81 9.04
CA GLN A 910 -36.66 -15.47 8.33
C GLN A 910 -37.60 -16.68 8.20
N ASP A 911 -37.10 -17.90 8.43
CA ASP A 911 -37.88 -19.14 8.43
C ASP A 911 -38.45 -19.49 9.83
N ASP A 912 -37.96 -18.80 10.90
CA ASP A 912 -38.43 -18.83 12.31
C ASP A 912 -39.41 -17.67 12.64
#